data_AF-A0A7C6VWJ5-F1
#
_entry.id   AF-A0A7C6VWJ5-F1
#
_cell.length_a   1.000
_cell.length_b   1.000
_cell.length_c   1.000
_cell.angle_alpha   90.00
_cell.angle_beta   90.00
_cell.angle_gamma   90.00
#
_symmetry.space_group_name_H-M   'P 1'
#
loop_
_entity.id
_entity.type
_entity.pdbx_description
1 polymer ?
#
loop_
_entity_poly.entity_id
_entity_poly.type
_entity_poly.pdbx_seq_one_letter_code
_entity_poly.pdbx_strand_id
1 'polypeptide(L)'
;MKQAVQRWFEQYFGKHLDLRARFFNLLAVGGMAISLVMAVTTVFTGAGFGHFLVNIALAAVSFGLLYFARLTGDYQRCYLITVICIFMILFPGAFFVSDGYRSGMPAFFVFAVTISVFMLRGRTAFAVATLELVLYVGLCLYAYYNPDSVRHFPSEAAMLRDIIVSFVSTSIVLGIVMHYHFRLNYEQQMELEEAREEALALNRVKTTFLTNISHEIRTPINVVLGMNEMILRESTSDQIRRYASNIQIAGKSLLTLISNVLDIAKIESGKLELIPENYNTVDLIFDLVVIGRESAARKGLVFQTQVDRSLPSSFFGDSFHIKRIVVNFLSNAVKYTPEGFVTLGFSCRTQGDQTLLCISVQDTGIGIDPGDLERLFQSFTRGGPSHRVIEGSGLGLAIARELCDRMGGTIHVESKVGFGSTFTVEIPQVVVDPTPLGQWESHQAAVFLDGTSFVAPAARVLIVDDNQENLEVTKTLLKENLLQVDTALSGRQCLALAERRSYDLILMDYMMPELDGLETLRLLRKRGIDTPVVAVTANILPGTKETLMEAGFAAFLTKPIIWNQLQQVLVELLPQELVQPKARRTIIDTRKEAELKQKLMPFGVSASEGLKYVNGDLEQYKALSSIFCEYSGESKQEILDLLAAGDFENLTYVIHSLKSKALAVGAVELSNQAAAMEEHLRRGDGEYARVAAPLLMFTWDRVLAGLKEVEACLEC
;
A
#
# COMPACT_ATOMS: atom_id res chain seq x y z
N MET A 1 29.06 33.06 -45.47
CA MET A 1 28.08 32.27 -46.25
C MET A 1 27.58 31.03 -45.48
N LYS A 2 28.45 30.10 -45.04
CA LYS A 2 28.04 28.88 -44.30
C LYS A 2 27.17 29.15 -43.05
N GLN A 3 27.55 30.10 -42.19
CA GLN A 3 26.76 30.44 -40.99
C GLN A 3 25.38 31.06 -41.30
N ALA A 4 25.27 31.82 -42.40
CA ALA A 4 24.00 32.41 -42.82
C ALA A 4 23.03 31.34 -43.35
N VAL A 5 23.55 30.36 -44.10
CA VAL A 5 22.79 29.20 -44.58
C VAL A 5 22.33 28.32 -43.42
N GLN A 6 23.18 28.10 -42.42
CA GLN A 6 22.84 27.28 -41.26
C GLN A 6 21.75 27.94 -40.39
N ARG A 7 21.85 29.25 -40.14
CA ARG A 7 20.78 30.00 -39.46
C ARG A 7 19.47 29.99 -40.25
N TRP A 8 19.54 30.10 -41.58
CA TRP A 8 18.35 30.03 -42.42
C TRP A 8 17.71 28.64 -42.35
N PHE A 9 18.51 27.57 -42.39
CA PHE A 9 18.03 26.21 -42.27
C PHE A 9 17.40 25.93 -40.91
N GLU A 10 18.03 26.36 -39.81
CA GLU A 10 17.44 26.26 -38.47
C GLU A 10 16.13 27.06 -38.36
N GLN A 11 16.06 28.25 -38.97
CA GLN A 11 14.86 29.11 -38.90
C GLN A 11 13.64 28.53 -39.62
N TYR A 12 13.81 27.81 -40.73
CA TYR A 12 12.69 27.29 -41.53
C TYR A 12 12.51 25.77 -41.42
N PHE A 13 13.55 25.03 -41.03
CA PHE A 13 13.54 23.56 -40.97
C PHE A 13 14.02 23.01 -39.62
N GLY A 14 14.23 23.88 -38.63
CA GLY A 14 14.65 23.48 -37.28
C GLY A 14 13.65 22.58 -36.58
N LYS A 15 14.14 21.77 -35.64
CA LYS A 15 13.34 20.80 -34.86
C LYS A 15 12.28 21.44 -33.96
N HIS A 16 12.42 22.74 -33.64
CA HIS A 16 11.48 23.48 -32.79
C HIS A 16 10.14 23.82 -33.49
N LEU A 17 10.07 23.67 -34.81
CA LEU A 17 8.86 23.92 -35.59
C LEU A 17 8.00 22.66 -35.65
N ASP A 18 6.67 22.84 -35.62
CA ASP A 18 5.71 21.76 -35.86
C ASP A 18 6.01 21.03 -37.18
N LEU A 19 5.74 19.73 -37.24
CA LEU A 19 6.02 18.90 -38.40
C LEU A 19 5.41 19.48 -39.68
N ARG A 20 4.15 19.91 -39.57
CA ARG A 20 3.38 20.50 -40.67
C ARG A 20 3.93 21.86 -41.10
N ALA A 21 4.52 22.61 -40.18
CA ALA A 21 5.18 23.88 -40.48
C ALA A 21 6.45 23.68 -41.30
N ARG A 22 7.28 22.71 -40.92
CA ARG A 22 8.49 22.33 -41.68
C ARG A 22 8.11 21.83 -43.08
N PHE A 23 7.02 21.07 -43.16
CA PHE A 23 6.45 20.61 -44.44
C PHE A 23 5.95 21.75 -45.32
N PHE A 24 5.21 22.69 -44.74
CA PHE A 24 4.75 23.87 -45.44
C PHE A 24 5.92 24.67 -45.99
N ASN A 25 6.97 24.87 -45.19
CA ASN A 25 8.17 25.58 -45.60
C ASN A 25 8.89 24.87 -46.76
N LEU A 26 8.96 23.53 -46.73
CA LEU A 26 9.52 22.73 -47.83
C LEU A 26 8.71 22.92 -49.12
N LEU A 27 7.38 22.84 -49.04
CA LEU A 27 6.49 23.02 -50.19
C LEU A 27 6.55 24.45 -50.74
N ALA A 28 6.59 25.47 -49.88
CA ALA A 28 6.67 26.87 -50.28
C ALA A 28 8.02 27.19 -50.95
N VAL A 29 9.13 26.68 -50.41
CA VAL A 29 10.47 26.83 -51.04
C VAL A 29 10.54 26.08 -52.37
N GLY A 30 10.01 24.86 -52.43
CA GLY A 30 9.92 24.08 -53.66
C GLY A 30 9.07 24.77 -54.73
N GLY A 31 7.88 25.25 -54.36
CA GLY A 31 6.99 26.00 -55.24
C GLY A 31 7.61 27.30 -55.75
N MET A 32 8.31 28.04 -54.89
CA MET A 32 9.07 29.23 -55.27
C MET A 32 10.17 28.90 -56.28
N ALA A 33 10.97 27.86 -56.02
CA ALA A 33 12.05 27.44 -56.91
C ALA A 33 11.52 27.01 -58.29
N ILE A 34 10.46 26.19 -58.32
CA ILE A 34 9.81 25.76 -59.56
C ILE A 34 9.28 26.96 -60.35
N SER A 35 8.62 27.90 -59.67
CA SER A 35 8.07 29.10 -60.31
C SER A 35 9.17 29.99 -60.91
N LEU A 36 10.30 30.15 -60.22
CA LEU A 36 11.45 30.90 -60.74
C LEU A 36 12.10 30.20 -61.94
N VAL A 37 12.27 28.88 -61.89
CA VAL A 37 12.78 28.10 -63.03
C VAL A 37 11.85 28.25 -64.23
N MET A 38 10.54 28.11 -64.03
CA MET A 38 9.54 28.28 -65.09
C MET A 38 9.55 29.70 -65.67
N ALA A 39 9.71 30.74 -64.83
CA ALA A 39 9.86 32.11 -65.33
C ALA A 39 11.08 32.23 -66.26
N VAL A 40 12.23 31.69 -65.87
CA VAL A 40 13.43 31.69 -66.73
C VAL A 40 13.18 30.92 -68.02
N THR A 41 12.57 29.74 -67.95
CA THR A 41 12.24 28.93 -69.14
C THR A 41 11.28 29.66 -70.08
N THR A 42 10.34 30.46 -69.59
CA THR A 42 9.44 31.25 -70.45
C THR A 42 10.16 32.28 -71.30
N VAL A 43 11.29 32.84 -70.80
CA VAL A 43 12.14 33.77 -71.57
C VAL A 43 12.84 33.03 -72.72
N PHE A 44 13.32 31.81 -72.49
CA PHE A 44 14.01 31.02 -73.51
C PHE A 44 13.07 30.36 -74.54
N THR A 45 11.84 30.03 -74.13
CA THR A 45 10.87 29.33 -74.98
C THR A 45 9.97 30.28 -75.79
N GLY A 46 10.04 31.59 -75.54
CA GLY A 46 9.23 32.58 -76.24
C GLY A 46 7.75 32.52 -75.89
N ALA A 47 7.38 31.92 -74.75
CA ALA A 47 5.99 31.71 -74.31
C ALA A 47 5.20 33.00 -74.03
N GLY A 48 5.83 34.18 -74.14
CA GLY A 48 5.20 35.50 -74.01
C GLY A 48 5.32 36.11 -72.61
N PHE A 49 5.26 37.44 -72.55
CA PHE A 49 5.49 38.22 -71.32
C PHE A 49 4.46 37.93 -70.21
N GLY A 50 3.23 37.55 -70.58
CA GLY A 50 2.19 37.20 -69.61
C GLY A 50 2.55 35.97 -68.75
N HIS A 51 3.08 34.91 -69.36
CA HIS A 51 3.50 33.70 -68.63
C HIS A 51 4.69 33.96 -67.70
N PHE A 52 5.61 34.83 -68.13
CA PHE A 52 6.71 35.28 -67.27
C PHE A 52 6.19 36.01 -66.02
N LEU A 53 5.27 36.96 -66.18
CA LEU A 53 4.68 37.71 -65.07
C LEU A 53 3.92 36.80 -64.08
N VAL A 54 3.16 35.83 -64.57
CA VAL A 54 2.41 34.88 -63.72
C VAL A 54 3.37 34.05 -62.86
N ASN A 55 4.45 33.53 -63.45
CA ASN A 55 5.44 32.73 -62.72
C ASN A 55 6.20 33.55 -61.67
N ILE A 56 6.54 34.80 -61.97
CA ILE A 56 7.15 35.72 -61.00
C ILE A 56 6.18 36.05 -59.85
N ALA A 57 4.90 36.29 -60.17
CA ALA A 57 3.87 36.53 -59.16
C ALA A 57 3.70 35.32 -58.22
N LEU A 58 3.70 34.10 -58.76
CA LEU A 58 3.57 32.87 -57.97
C LEU A 58 4.80 32.64 -57.05
N ALA A 59 6.00 32.97 -57.53
CA ALA A 59 7.21 32.96 -56.71
C ALA A 59 7.14 33.99 -55.57
N ALA A 60 6.64 35.20 -55.85
CA ALA A 60 6.47 36.25 -54.86
C ALA A 60 5.42 35.89 -53.79
N VAL A 61 4.29 35.29 -54.21
CA VAL A 61 3.26 34.78 -53.28
C VAL A 61 3.83 33.67 -52.39
N SER A 62 4.58 32.72 -52.97
CA SER A 62 5.22 31.62 -52.21
C SER A 62 6.21 32.16 -51.17
N PHE A 63 7.00 33.17 -51.53
CA PHE A 63 7.91 33.85 -50.60
C PHE A 63 7.15 34.64 -49.52
N GLY A 64 6.10 35.37 -49.90
CA GLY A 64 5.28 36.14 -48.97
C GLY A 64 4.57 35.26 -47.94
N LEU A 65 4.06 34.11 -48.36
CA LEU A 65 3.45 33.11 -47.47
C LEU A 65 4.49 32.48 -46.54
N LEU A 66 5.68 32.15 -47.03
CA LEU A 66 6.78 31.65 -46.20
C LEU A 66 7.19 32.68 -45.13
N TYR A 67 7.27 33.95 -45.50
CA TYR A 67 7.58 35.05 -44.58
C TYR A 67 6.47 35.30 -43.56
N PHE A 68 5.21 35.27 -44.00
CA PHE A 68 4.05 35.45 -43.13
C PHE A 68 3.87 34.30 -42.13
N ALA A 69 4.07 33.06 -42.59
CA ALA A 69 4.05 31.87 -41.74
C ALA A 69 5.08 31.96 -40.61
N ARG A 70 6.27 32.48 -40.92
CA ARG A 70 7.33 32.75 -39.93
C ARG A 70 6.91 33.79 -38.90
N LEU A 71 6.32 34.91 -39.33
CA LEU A 71 5.95 36.00 -38.41
C LEU A 71 4.81 35.63 -37.47
N THR A 72 3.83 34.89 -37.98
CA THR A 72 2.59 34.61 -37.25
C THR A 72 2.58 33.26 -36.55
N GLY A 73 3.38 32.30 -37.02
CA GLY A 73 3.30 30.91 -36.58
C GLY A 73 2.01 30.20 -36.99
N ASP A 74 1.13 30.83 -37.76
CA ASP A 74 -0.18 30.29 -38.16
C ASP A 74 -0.11 29.66 -39.56
N TYR A 75 0.54 28.49 -39.61
CA TYR A 75 0.76 27.74 -40.84
C TYR A 75 -0.54 27.21 -41.47
N GLN A 76 -1.61 27.05 -40.68
CA GLN A 76 -2.91 26.57 -41.18
C GLN A 76 -3.55 27.60 -42.12
N ARG A 77 -3.50 28.89 -41.76
CA ARG A 77 -4.00 29.97 -42.64
C ARG A 77 -3.14 30.11 -43.90
N CYS A 78 -1.82 30.00 -43.76
CA CYS A 78 -0.90 30.08 -44.90
C CYS A 78 -1.16 28.96 -45.92
N TYR A 79 -1.39 27.75 -45.41
CA TYR A 79 -1.74 26.60 -46.25
C TYR A 79 -3.13 26.76 -46.88
N LEU A 80 -4.13 27.25 -46.14
CA LEU A 80 -5.46 27.53 -46.71
C LEU A 80 -5.40 28.54 -47.86
N ILE A 81 -4.58 29.58 -47.75
CA ILE A 81 -4.35 30.54 -48.84
C ILE A 81 -3.71 29.84 -50.04
N THR A 82 -2.75 28.94 -49.79
CA THR A 82 -2.09 28.14 -50.85
C THR A 82 -3.11 27.27 -51.59
N VAL A 83 -4.00 26.60 -50.86
CA VAL A 83 -5.11 25.81 -51.42
C VAL A 83 -6.00 26.68 -52.31
N ILE A 84 -6.40 27.86 -51.82
CA ILE A 84 -7.26 28.76 -52.59
C ILE A 84 -6.55 29.23 -53.88
N CYS A 85 -5.31 29.71 -53.78
CA CYS A 85 -4.59 30.25 -54.94
C CYS A 85 -4.22 29.17 -55.96
N ILE A 86 -3.75 28.00 -55.51
CA ILE A 86 -3.23 26.96 -56.40
C ILE A 86 -4.36 26.00 -56.78
N PHE A 87 -5.03 25.39 -55.81
CA PHE A 87 -5.99 24.32 -56.08
C PHE A 87 -7.36 24.84 -56.50
N MET A 88 -7.81 26.00 -55.97
CA MET A 88 -9.12 26.55 -56.32
C MET A 88 -9.11 27.57 -57.47
N ILE A 89 -7.94 28.08 -57.89
CA ILE A 89 -7.85 29.09 -58.95
C ILE A 89 -6.92 28.62 -60.08
N LEU A 90 -5.65 28.33 -59.78
CA LEU A 90 -4.68 27.97 -60.82
C LEU A 90 -5.01 26.64 -61.50
N PHE A 91 -5.36 25.60 -60.75
CA PHE A 91 -5.69 24.28 -61.29
C PHE A 91 -6.96 24.29 -62.15
N PRO A 92 -8.07 24.95 -61.75
CA PRO A 92 -9.20 25.18 -62.64
C PRO A 92 -8.85 25.95 -63.92
N GLY A 93 -8.00 26.98 -63.82
CA GLY A 93 -7.51 27.68 -65.02
C GLY A 93 -6.71 26.76 -65.95
N ALA A 94 -5.79 25.97 -65.39
CA ALA A 94 -5.01 24.98 -66.12
C ALA A 94 -5.89 23.89 -66.74
N PHE A 95 -6.99 23.50 -66.08
CA PHE A 95 -7.96 22.54 -66.59
C PHE A 95 -8.56 22.99 -67.93
N PHE A 96 -8.98 24.25 -68.06
CA PHE A 96 -9.53 24.75 -69.32
C PHE A 96 -8.47 24.96 -70.42
N VAL A 97 -7.22 25.23 -70.04
CA VAL A 97 -6.12 25.46 -71.00
C VAL A 97 -5.49 24.16 -71.51
N SER A 98 -5.58 23.08 -70.72
CA SER A 98 -4.93 21.79 -70.97
C SER A 98 -5.96 20.66 -71.13
N ASP A 99 -6.85 20.74 -72.11
CA ASP A 99 -7.78 19.65 -72.52
C ASP A 99 -8.65 19.02 -71.40
N GLY A 100 -8.90 19.76 -70.32
CA GLY A 100 -9.85 19.40 -69.26
C GLY A 100 -9.56 18.07 -68.58
N TYR A 101 -10.55 17.20 -68.55
CA TYR A 101 -10.45 15.87 -67.92
C TYR A 101 -9.76 14.83 -68.82
N ARG A 102 -9.43 15.15 -70.07
CA ARG A 102 -8.71 14.27 -71.01
C ARG A 102 -7.19 14.41 -70.94
N SER A 103 -6.69 15.30 -70.09
CA SER A 103 -5.26 15.54 -69.88
C SER A 103 -4.75 14.91 -68.59
N GLY A 104 -3.55 15.30 -68.17
CA GLY A 104 -2.97 14.93 -66.88
C GLY A 104 -3.60 15.60 -65.65
N MET A 105 -4.54 16.54 -65.82
CA MET A 105 -5.17 17.28 -64.72
C MET A 105 -5.84 16.41 -63.63
N PRO A 106 -6.48 15.26 -63.92
CA PRO A 106 -7.02 14.40 -62.87
C PRO A 106 -5.97 14.00 -61.83
N ALA A 107 -4.72 13.74 -62.25
CA ALA A 107 -3.63 13.39 -61.33
C ALA A 107 -3.25 14.55 -60.40
N PHE A 108 -3.26 15.79 -60.90
CA PHE A 108 -3.02 16.99 -60.09
C PHE A 108 -4.12 17.24 -59.05
N PHE A 109 -5.39 16.98 -59.38
CA PHE A 109 -6.49 17.11 -58.42
C PHE A 109 -6.44 16.03 -57.33
N VAL A 110 -6.10 14.78 -57.67
CA VAL A 110 -5.87 13.72 -56.66
C VAL A 110 -4.70 14.08 -55.75
N PHE A 111 -3.62 14.63 -56.31
CA PHE A 111 -2.50 15.16 -55.55
C PHE A 111 -2.94 16.27 -54.58
N ALA A 112 -3.71 17.26 -55.06
CA ALA A 112 -4.21 18.37 -54.25
C ALA A 112 -5.01 17.87 -53.04
N VAL A 113 -6.00 17.01 -53.28
CA VAL A 113 -6.85 16.43 -52.22
C VAL A 113 -6.01 15.68 -51.19
N THR A 114 -5.04 14.88 -51.66
CA THR A 114 -4.18 14.10 -50.77
C THR A 114 -3.36 15.01 -49.87
N ILE A 115 -2.68 16.02 -50.43
CA ILE A 115 -1.87 16.96 -49.64
C ILE A 115 -2.74 17.79 -48.69
N SER A 116 -3.93 18.22 -49.13
CA SER A 116 -4.88 18.99 -48.32
C SER A 116 -5.30 18.23 -47.04
N VAL A 117 -5.55 16.92 -47.16
CA VAL A 117 -5.89 16.05 -46.01
C VAL A 117 -4.73 15.94 -45.01
N PHE A 118 -3.49 15.82 -45.48
CA PHE A 118 -2.33 15.69 -44.58
C PHE A 118 -1.95 17.02 -43.90
N MET A 119 -2.08 18.14 -44.62
CA MET A 119 -1.60 19.44 -44.16
C MET A 119 -2.60 20.14 -43.21
N LEU A 120 -3.90 20.05 -43.48
CA LEU A 120 -4.94 20.69 -42.66
C LEU A 120 -5.31 19.87 -41.41
N ARG A 121 -5.71 20.54 -40.33
CA ARG A 121 -6.05 19.90 -39.04
C ARG A 121 -7.55 19.67 -38.87
N GLY A 122 -7.91 18.48 -38.38
CA GLY A 122 -9.27 18.18 -37.91
C GLY A 122 -10.32 18.33 -39.00
N ARG A 123 -11.44 18.99 -38.70
CA ARG A 123 -12.61 19.09 -39.59
C ARG A 123 -12.35 19.94 -40.85
N THR A 124 -11.40 20.88 -40.82
CA THR A 124 -11.11 21.74 -41.98
C THR A 124 -10.49 20.96 -43.13
N ALA A 125 -9.68 19.93 -42.83
CA ALA A 125 -9.09 19.04 -43.83
C ALA A 125 -10.16 18.35 -44.68
N PHE A 126 -11.16 17.76 -44.01
CA PHE A 126 -12.27 17.08 -44.68
C PHE A 126 -13.18 18.04 -45.44
N ALA A 127 -13.43 19.24 -44.89
CA ALA A 127 -14.24 20.26 -45.56
C ALA A 127 -13.56 20.75 -46.86
N VAL A 128 -12.26 21.04 -46.81
CA VAL A 128 -11.49 21.48 -47.98
C VAL A 128 -11.37 20.36 -49.02
N ALA A 129 -11.04 19.14 -48.61
CA ALA A 129 -10.97 17.99 -49.52
C ALA A 129 -12.33 17.73 -50.22
N THR A 130 -13.44 17.88 -49.49
CA THR A 130 -14.78 17.76 -50.08
C THR A 130 -15.04 18.88 -51.08
N LEU A 131 -14.65 20.11 -50.76
CA LEU A 131 -14.80 21.25 -51.64
C LEU A 131 -13.98 21.11 -52.93
N GLU A 132 -12.74 20.63 -52.84
CA GLU A 132 -11.88 20.34 -53.99
C GLU A 132 -12.46 19.23 -54.87
N LEU A 133 -13.02 18.18 -54.26
CA LEU A 133 -13.69 17.11 -54.99
C LEU A 133 -14.93 17.62 -55.73
N VAL A 134 -15.78 18.38 -55.05
CA VAL A 134 -16.98 19.00 -55.65
C VAL A 134 -16.58 19.94 -56.78
N LEU A 135 -15.53 20.74 -56.60
CA LEU A 135 -14.99 21.63 -57.62
C LEU A 135 -14.54 20.85 -58.85
N TYR A 136 -13.74 19.79 -58.68
CA TYR A 136 -13.26 18.97 -59.79
C TYR A 136 -14.40 18.29 -60.56
N VAL A 137 -15.35 17.70 -59.84
CA VAL A 137 -16.55 17.10 -60.46
C VAL A 137 -17.36 18.16 -61.21
N GLY A 138 -17.55 19.34 -60.62
CA GLY A 138 -18.22 20.47 -61.26
C GLY A 138 -17.53 20.93 -62.55
N LEU A 139 -16.20 21.02 -62.56
CA LEU A 139 -15.42 21.35 -63.76
C LEU A 139 -15.56 20.30 -64.85
N CYS A 140 -15.56 19.01 -64.49
CA CYS A 140 -15.78 17.92 -65.44
C CYS A 140 -17.17 17.99 -66.09
N LEU A 141 -18.21 18.18 -65.28
CA LEU A 141 -19.59 18.34 -65.77
C LEU A 141 -19.72 19.58 -66.65
N TYR A 142 -19.14 20.72 -66.24
CA TYR A 142 -19.19 21.95 -67.01
C TYR A 142 -18.50 21.82 -68.37
N ALA A 143 -17.30 21.24 -68.41
CA ALA A 143 -16.57 20.98 -69.65
C ALA A 143 -17.27 19.98 -70.57
N TYR A 144 -18.00 19.01 -70.01
CA TYR A 144 -18.82 18.09 -70.79
C TYR A 144 -19.98 18.80 -71.50
N TYR A 145 -20.68 19.70 -70.80
CA TYR A 145 -21.80 20.46 -71.37
C TYR A 145 -21.35 21.66 -72.22
N ASN A 146 -20.12 22.15 -72.05
CA ASN A 146 -19.56 23.28 -72.79
C ASN A 146 -18.19 22.92 -73.40
N PRO A 147 -18.14 22.07 -74.43
CA PRO A 147 -16.88 21.58 -74.99
C PRO A 147 -15.96 22.71 -75.51
N ASP A 148 -16.55 23.77 -76.07
CA ASP A 148 -15.81 24.92 -76.62
C ASP A 148 -15.08 25.75 -75.55
N SER A 149 -15.40 25.55 -74.27
CA SER A 149 -14.73 26.22 -73.16
C SER A 149 -13.34 25.65 -72.85
N VAL A 150 -13.02 24.48 -73.39
CA VAL A 150 -11.75 23.78 -73.16
C VAL A 150 -10.89 23.82 -74.42
N ARG A 151 -9.61 24.14 -74.27
CA ARG A 151 -8.64 24.09 -75.35
C ARG A 151 -8.13 22.66 -75.53
N HIS A 152 -8.53 22.04 -76.64
CA HIS A 152 -8.17 20.68 -76.98
C HIS A 152 -6.72 20.57 -77.48
N PHE A 153 -6.07 19.42 -77.22
CA PHE A 153 -4.75 19.16 -77.76
C PHE A 153 -4.79 18.96 -79.28
N PRO A 154 -3.75 19.40 -80.02
CA PRO A 154 -3.72 19.29 -81.48
C PRO A 154 -3.53 17.86 -82.00
N SER A 155 -3.11 16.91 -81.14
CA SER A 155 -2.90 15.51 -81.51
C SER A 155 -3.00 14.59 -80.30
N GLU A 156 -3.36 13.32 -80.54
CA GLU A 156 -3.40 12.27 -79.52
C GLU A 156 -2.01 12.05 -78.87
N ALA A 157 -0.93 12.18 -79.65
CA ALA A 157 0.44 12.08 -79.15
C ALA A 157 0.80 13.19 -78.14
N ALA A 158 0.24 14.40 -78.29
CA ALA A 158 0.43 15.48 -77.34
C ALA A 158 -0.34 15.23 -76.04
N MET A 159 -1.57 14.73 -76.14
CA MET A 159 -2.40 14.32 -75.00
C MET A 159 -1.72 13.20 -74.19
N LEU A 160 -1.27 12.14 -74.86
CA LEU A 160 -0.57 11.03 -74.21
C LEU A 160 0.73 11.49 -73.51
N ARG A 161 1.49 12.40 -74.14
CA ARG A 161 2.69 12.98 -73.52
C ARG A 161 2.35 13.75 -72.26
N ASP A 162 1.31 14.57 -72.29
CA ASP A 162 0.86 15.34 -71.13
C ASP A 162 0.41 14.42 -69.98
N ILE A 163 -0.39 13.39 -70.26
CA ILE A 163 -0.84 12.41 -69.26
C ILE A 163 0.36 11.72 -68.62
N ILE A 164 1.31 11.20 -69.42
CA ILE A 164 2.49 10.50 -68.91
C ILE A 164 3.35 11.44 -68.05
N VAL A 165 3.64 12.64 -68.54
CA VAL A 165 4.48 13.61 -67.81
C VAL A 165 3.81 14.04 -66.51
N SER A 166 2.51 14.33 -66.55
CA SER A 166 1.73 14.73 -65.38
C SER A 166 1.63 13.61 -64.35
N PHE A 167 1.33 12.38 -64.77
CA PHE A 167 1.23 11.22 -63.87
C PHE A 167 2.58 10.89 -63.22
N VAL A 168 3.66 10.84 -64.01
CA VAL A 168 5.01 10.56 -63.49
C VAL A 168 5.46 11.67 -62.54
N SER A 169 5.30 12.94 -62.92
CA SER A 169 5.73 14.06 -62.08
C SER A 169 4.94 14.15 -60.77
N THR A 170 3.61 14.05 -60.81
CA THR A 170 2.77 14.05 -59.60
C THR A 170 3.07 12.87 -58.69
N SER A 171 3.27 11.67 -59.24
CA SER A 171 3.58 10.47 -58.47
C SER A 171 4.95 10.56 -57.79
N ILE A 172 5.97 11.08 -58.48
CA ILE A 172 7.31 11.29 -57.89
C ILE A 172 7.24 12.33 -56.77
N VAL A 173 6.59 13.47 -57.01
CA VAL A 173 6.47 14.53 -56.01
C VAL A 173 5.68 14.04 -54.80
N LEU A 174 4.55 13.36 -55.01
CA LEU A 174 3.75 12.78 -53.93
C LEU A 174 4.55 11.74 -53.15
N GLY A 175 5.27 10.84 -53.83
CA GLY A 175 6.10 9.82 -53.20
C GLY A 175 7.20 10.43 -52.32
N ILE A 176 7.91 11.46 -52.81
CA ILE A 176 8.95 12.16 -52.04
C ILE A 176 8.34 12.85 -50.81
N VAL A 177 7.22 13.57 -50.98
CA VAL A 177 6.50 14.25 -49.90
C VAL A 177 6.03 13.23 -48.86
N MET A 178 5.38 12.15 -49.28
CA MET A 178 4.87 11.12 -48.37
C MET A 178 6.00 10.38 -47.65
N HIS A 179 7.08 10.04 -48.34
CA HIS A 179 8.24 9.40 -47.72
C HIS A 179 8.86 10.28 -46.63
N TYR A 180 9.06 11.57 -46.92
CA TYR A 180 9.56 12.53 -45.94
C TYR A 180 8.60 12.71 -44.76
N HIS A 181 7.28 12.70 -45.02
CA HIS A 181 6.24 12.79 -43.98
C HIS A 181 6.27 11.58 -43.05
N PHE A 182 6.31 10.36 -43.58
CA PHE A 182 6.38 9.15 -42.76
C PHE A 182 7.67 9.08 -41.94
N ARG A 183 8.81 9.41 -42.57
CA ARG A 183 10.12 9.40 -41.90
C ARG A 183 10.18 10.35 -40.72
N LEU A 184 9.65 11.57 -40.87
CA LEU A 184 9.61 12.53 -39.79
C LEU A 184 8.62 12.16 -38.66
N ASN A 185 7.43 11.63 -39.01
CA ASN A 185 6.49 11.15 -37.99
C ASN A 185 7.08 9.99 -37.18
N TYR A 186 7.79 9.08 -37.85
CA TYR A 186 8.46 7.96 -37.19
C TYR A 186 9.55 8.43 -36.22
N GLU A 187 10.39 9.40 -36.63
CA GLU A 187 11.39 10.01 -35.75
C GLU A 187 10.74 10.67 -34.51
N GLN A 188 9.63 11.40 -34.68
CA GLN A 188 8.90 12.01 -33.56
C GLN A 188 8.27 10.97 -32.62
N GLN A 189 7.74 9.88 -33.15
CA GLN A 189 7.19 8.79 -32.34
C GLN A 189 8.29 8.11 -31.53
N MET A 190 9.46 7.87 -32.11
CA MET A 190 10.60 7.32 -31.39
C MET A 190 11.10 8.27 -30.29
N GLU A 191 11.26 9.57 -30.58
CA GLU A 191 11.67 10.57 -29.57
C GLU A 191 10.65 10.64 -28.41
N LEU A 192 9.35 10.52 -28.70
CA LEU A 192 8.30 10.50 -27.68
C LEU A 192 8.34 9.23 -26.83
N GLU A 193 8.53 8.06 -27.44
CA GLU A 193 8.60 6.80 -26.71
C GLU A 193 9.86 6.73 -25.85
N GLU A 194 11.01 7.20 -26.36
CA GLU A 194 12.25 7.30 -25.60
C GLU A 194 12.10 8.23 -24.39
N ALA A 195 11.50 9.42 -24.57
CA ALA A 195 11.22 10.34 -23.47
C ALA A 195 10.25 9.73 -22.43
N ARG A 196 9.29 8.92 -22.88
CA ARG A 196 8.36 8.20 -22.01
C ARG A 196 9.07 7.10 -21.22
N GLU A 197 9.92 6.30 -21.86
CA GLU A 197 10.71 5.27 -21.21
C GLU A 197 11.67 5.86 -20.17
N GLU A 198 12.34 6.97 -20.51
CA GLU A 198 13.21 7.70 -19.58
C GLU A 198 12.42 8.21 -18.35
N ALA A 199 11.24 8.80 -18.57
CA ALA A 199 10.36 9.23 -17.49
C ALA A 199 9.91 8.06 -16.59
N LEU A 200 9.57 6.91 -17.18
CA LEU A 200 9.18 5.70 -16.44
C LEU A 200 10.36 5.09 -15.67
N ALA A 201 11.55 5.07 -16.27
CA ALA A 201 12.77 4.59 -15.64
C ALA A 201 13.14 5.44 -14.43
N LEU A 202 13.09 6.78 -14.56
CA LEU A 202 13.31 7.71 -13.45
C LEU A 202 12.34 7.46 -12.29
N ASN A 203 11.06 7.19 -12.58
CA ASN A 203 10.08 6.91 -11.54
C ASN A 203 10.36 5.58 -10.83
N ARG A 204 10.73 4.53 -11.57
CA ARG A 204 11.14 3.24 -10.98
C ARG A 204 12.37 3.38 -10.09
N VAL A 205 13.38 4.13 -10.55
CA VAL A 205 14.58 4.42 -9.77
C VAL A 205 14.23 5.16 -8.48
N LYS A 206 13.35 6.17 -8.54
CA LYS A 206 12.85 6.89 -7.35
C LYS A 206 12.23 5.94 -6.32
N THR A 207 11.34 5.04 -6.73
CA THR A 207 10.67 4.10 -5.80
C THR A 207 11.64 3.08 -5.19
N THR A 208 12.51 2.48 -6.01
CA THR A 208 13.52 1.51 -5.54
C THR A 208 14.52 2.17 -4.59
N PHE A 209 14.96 3.39 -4.91
CA PHE A 209 15.84 4.20 -4.07
C PHE A 209 15.21 4.46 -2.70
N LEU A 210 13.95 4.93 -2.66
CA LEU A 210 13.26 5.17 -1.38
C LEU A 210 13.11 3.90 -0.54
N THR A 211 12.84 2.76 -1.17
CA THR A 211 12.72 1.46 -0.50
C THR A 211 14.05 1.03 0.12
N ASN A 212 15.13 1.07 -0.66
CA ASN A 212 16.46 0.67 -0.19
C ASN A 212 16.99 1.62 0.89
N ILE A 213 16.89 2.93 0.68
CA ILE A 213 17.29 3.93 1.66
C ILE A 213 16.52 3.74 2.97
N SER A 214 15.24 3.42 2.92
CA SER A 214 14.49 3.23 4.15
C SER A 214 15.00 2.04 4.98
N HIS A 215 15.45 0.96 4.33
CA HIS A 215 16.13 -0.14 5.02
C HIS A 215 17.52 0.28 5.55
N GLU A 216 18.28 1.04 4.77
CA GLU A 216 19.61 1.53 5.16
C GLU A 216 19.56 2.59 6.27
N ILE A 217 18.48 3.38 6.37
CA ILE A 217 18.26 4.34 7.45
C ILE A 217 17.69 3.65 8.70
N ARG A 218 16.79 2.67 8.53
CA ARG A 218 16.18 1.94 9.66
C ARG A 218 17.22 1.21 10.51
N THR A 219 18.18 0.56 9.87
CA THR A 219 19.23 -0.22 10.55
C THR A 219 20.06 0.62 11.55
N PRO A 220 20.70 1.74 11.16
CA PRO A 220 21.47 2.56 12.10
C PRO A 220 20.58 3.27 13.12
N ILE A 221 19.35 3.68 12.78
CA ILE A 221 18.43 4.26 13.77
C ILE A 221 18.07 3.21 14.83
N ASN A 222 17.80 1.97 14.44
CA ASN A 222 17.52 0.89 15.38
C ASN A 222 18.72 0.60 16.29
N VAL A 223 19.94 0.69 15.77
CA VAL A 223 21.16 0.58 16.58
C VAL A 223 21.28 1.75 17.57
N VAL A 224 21.07 2.99 17.13
CA VAL A 224 21.08 4.19 18.01
C VAL A 224 19.99 4.09 19.07
N LEU A 225 18.79 3.65 18.70
CA LEU A 225 17.69 3.42 19.64
C LEU A 225 18.01 2.29 20.62
N GLY A 226 18.70 1.23 20.18
CA GLY A 226 19.19 0.16 21.05
C GLY A 226 20.25 0.64 22.05
N MET A 227 21.21 1.45 21.60
CA MET A 227 22.20 2.07 22.50
C MET A 227 21.56 3.05 23.47
N ASN A 228 20.60 3.86 22.99
CA ASN A 228 19.87 4.81 23.82
C ASN A 228 18.94 4.10 24.83
N GLU A 229 18.38 2.95 24.45
CA GLU A 229 17.69 2.06 25.38
C GLU A 229 18.66 1.63 26.49
N MET A 230 19.90 1.22 26.18
CA MET A 230 20.91 0.90 27.21
C MET A 230 21.21 2.10 28.12
N ILE A 231 21.31 3.32 27.59
CA ILE A 231 21.49 4.54 28.40
C ILE A 231 20.29 4.76 29.34
N LEU A 232 19.06 4.54 28.86
CA LEU A 232 17.86 4.59 29.71
C LEU A 232 17.91 3.53 30.82
N ARG A 233 18.50 2.37 30.55
CA ARG A 233 18.67 1.29 31.53
C ARG A 233 19.74 1.60 32.57
N GLU A 234 20.92 2.02 32.12
CA GLU A 234 22.13 2.14 32.94
C GLU A 234 22.24 3.49 33.67
N SER A 235 21.63 4.55 33.16
CA SER A 235 21.80 5.87 33.74
C SER A 235 21.00 6.06 35.04
N THR A 236 21.71 6.45 36.10
CA THR A 236 21.14 6.81 37.41
C THR A 236 20.75 8.28 37.52
N SER A 237 21.09 9.11 36.53
CA SER A 237 20.74 10.52 36.50
C SER A 237 19.38 10.72 35.82
N ASP A 238 18.41 11.28 36.56
CA ASP A 238 17.10 11.65 36.02
C ASP A 238 17.21 12.57 34.81
N GLN A 239 18.22 13.45 34.76
CA GLN A 239 18.42 14.38 33.66
C GLN A 239 18.90 13.66 32.39
N ILE A 240 19.81 12.69 32.52
CA ILE A 240 20.26 11.87 31.39
C ILE A 240 19.15 10.93 30.91
N ARG A 241 18.37 10.34 31.82
CA ARG A 241 17.18 9.55 31.47
C ARG A 241 16.14 10.36 30.71
N ARG A 242 15.91 11.63 31.08
CA ARG A 242 15.04 12.53 30.30
C ARG A 242 15.60 12.79 28.91
N TYR A 243 16.91 13.06 28.76
CA TYR A 243 17.52 13.23 27.45
C TYR A 243 17.40 11.97 26.59
N ALA A 244 17.68 10.80 27.16
CA ALA A 244 17.59 9.53 26.46
C ALA A 244 16.14 9.18 26.10
N SER A 245 15.15 9.48 26.96
CA SER A 245 13.73 9.31 26.65
C SER A 245 13.31 10.20 25.47
N ASN A 246 13.76 11.46 25.46
CA ASN A 246 13.52 12.38 24.34
C ASN A 246 14.17 11.88 23.03
N ILE A 247 15.39 11.34 23.09
CA ILE A 247 16.05 10.69 21.94
C ILE A 247 15.23 9.49 21.45
N GLN A 248 14.69 8.69 22.37
CA GLN A 248 13.88 7.52 22.02
C GLN A 248 12.57 7.91 21.32
N ILE A 249 11.88 8.93 21.84
CA ILE A 249 10.68 9.49 21.23
C ILE A 249 11.01 10.05 19.84
N ALA A 250 12.09 10.84 19.71
CA ALA A 250 12.51 11.40 18.43
C ALA A 250 12.88 10.33 17.40
N GLY A 251 13.58 9.26 17.80
CA GLY A 251 13.94 8.16 16.91
C GLY A 251 12.74 7.32 16.48
N LYS A 252 11.79 7.03 17.38
CA LYS A 252 10.50 6.38 17.01
C LYS A 252 9.68 7.24 16.04
N SER A 253 9.64 8.55 16.27
CA SER A 253 9.00 9.51 15.36
C SER A 253 9.68 9.51 13.98
N LEU A 254 11.01 9.43 13.91
CA LEU A 254 11.76 9.37 12.66
C LEU A 254 11.49 8.07 11.88
N LEU A 255 11.44 6.91 12.57
CA LEU A 255 11.05 5.65 11.93
C LEU A 255 9.63 5.70 11.36
N THR A 256 8.71 6.32 12.09
CA THR A 256 7.33 6.52 11.64
C THR A 256 7.27 7.42 10.41
N LEU A 257 8.07 8.50 10.38
CA LEU A 257 8.22 9.39 9.23
C LEU A 257 8.72 8.64 7.99
N ILE A 258 9.77 7.83 8.15
CA ILE A 258 10.35 7.03 7.06
C ILE A 258 9.31 6.05 6.52
N SER A 259 8.59 5.35 7.41
CA SER A 259 7.50 4.46 6.98
C SER A 259 6.45 5.21 6.17
N ASN A 260 5.98 6.35 6.67
CA ASN A 260 4.97 7.16 5.98
C ASN A 260 5.43 7.62 4.59
N VAL A 261 6.71 7.97 4.43
CA VAL A 261 7.28 8.32 3.11
C VAL A 261 7.30 7.12 2.16
N LEU A 262 7.63 5.92 2.66
CA LEU A 262 7.54 4.69 1.87
C LEU A 262 6.12 4.37 1.44
N ASP A 263 5.16 4.52 2.35
CA ASP A 263 3.76 4.24 2.05
C ASP A 263 3.24 5.17 0.96
N ILE A 264 3.60 6.47 1.01
CA ILE A 264 3.32 7.42 -0.07
C ILE A 264 4.01 7.01 -1.38
N ALA A 265 5.27 6.56 -1.34
CA ALA A 265 5.96 6.10 -2.54
C ALA A 265 5.33 4.84 -3.17
N LYS A 266 4.80 3.92 -2.34
CA LYS A 266 4.04 2.74 -2.80
C LYS A 266 2.69 3.14 -3.39
N ILE A 267 2.02 4.11 -2.78
CA ILE A 267 0.79 4.72 -3.27
C ILE A 267 1.00 5.37 -4.65
N GLU A 268 1.98 6.28 -4.79
CA GLU A 268 2.27 6.99 -6.04
C GLU A 268 2.64 6.04 -7.19
N SER A 269 3.28 4.92 -6.87
CA SER A 269 3.66 3.90 -7.85
C SER A 269 2.55 2.88 -8.16
N GLY A 270 1.39 3.00 -7.51
CA GLY A 270 0.25 2.09 -7.68
C GLY A 270 0.47 0.68 -7.16
N LYS A 271 1.52 0.45 -6.36
CA LYS A 271 1.91 -0.86 -5.80
C LYS A 271 1.28 -1.15 -4.43
N LEU A 272 0.36 -0.32 -3.96
CA LEU A 272 -0.40 -0.60 -2.76
C LEU A 272 -1.43 -1.70 -3.07
N GLU A 273 -1.20 -2.90 -2.53
CA GLU A 273 -2.12 -4.02 -2.62
C GLU A 273 -3.11 -3.97 -1.45
N LEU A 274 -4.41 -3.98 -1.75
CA LEU A 274 -5.45 -4.21 -0.76
C LEU A 274 -5.45 -5.70 -0.42
N ILE A 275 -5.65 -6.02 0.85
CA ILE A 275 -5.69 -7.37 1.39
C ILE A 275 -7.12 -7.63 1.90
N PRO A 276 -8.10 -7.83 1.00
CA PRO A 276 -9.47 -8.09 1.42
C PRO A 276 -9.58 -9.49 2.02
N GLU A 277 -10.07 -9.57 3.25
CA GLU A 277 -10.24 -10.81 4.02
C GLU A 277 -11.56 -10.81 4.77
N ASN A 278 -12.04 -12.00 5.18
CA ASN A 278 -13.15 -12.10 6.12
C ASN A 278 -12.64 -11.70 7.50
N TYR A 279 -13.28 -10.73 8.14
CA TYR A 279 -12.94 -10.31 9.49
C TYR A 279 -14.17 -10.19 10.38
N ASN A 280 -13.99 -10.51 11.67
CA ASN A 280 -15.00 -10.33 12.68
C ASN A 280 -15.04 -8.85 13.11
N THR A 281 -16.22 -8.25 13.08
CA THR A 281 -16.44 -6.85 13.46
C THR A 281 -16.02 -6.59 14.91
N VAL A 282 -16.21 -7.56 15.80
CA VAL A 282 -15.85 -7.46 17.22
C VAL A 282 -14.34 -7.34 17.40
N ASP A 283 -13.55 -8.12 16.67
CA ASP A 283 -12.09 -8.08 16.76
C ASP A 283 -11.55 -6.71 16.31
N LEU A 284 -12.11 -6.16 15.22
CA LEU A 284 -11.77 -4.81 14.76
C LEU A 284 -12.11 -3.75 15.80
N ILE A 285 -13.29 -3.81 16.41
CA ILE A 285 -13.72 -2.86 17.45
C ILE A 285 -12.80 -2.98 18.66
N PHE A 286 -12.53 -4.19 19.13
CA PHE A 286 -11.70 -4.46 20.30
C PHE A 286 -10.30 -3.88 20.14
N ASP A 287 -9.62 -4.19 19.03
CA ASP A 287 -8.27 -3.70 18.75
C ASP A 287 -8.19 -2.17 18.80
N LEU A 288 -9.16 -1.50 18.18
CA LEU A 288 -9.22 -0.03 18.15
C LEU A 288 -9.54 0.59 19.51
N VAL A 289 -10.40 -0.05 20.31
CA VAL A 289 -10.71 0.37 21.68
C VAL A 289 -9.50 0.25 22.59
N VAL A 290 -8.75 -0.85 22.52
CA VAL A 290 -7.53 -1.05 23.32
C VAL A 290 -6.49 0.03 23.00
N ILE A 291 -6.20 0.26 21.72
CA ILE A 291 -5.24 1.28 21.28
C ILE A 291 -5.68 2.69 21.70
N GLY A 292 -6.97 3.00 21.56
CA GLY A 292 -7.56 4.28 21.93
C GLY A 292 -7.47 4.55 23.43
N ARG A 293 -7.83 3.57 24.27
CA ARG A 293 -7.74 3.65 25.74
C ARG A 293 -6.31 3.89 26.21
N GLU A 294 -5.35 3.12 25.71
CA GLU A 294 -3.94 3.27 26.11
C GLU A 294 -3.39 4.65 25.73
N SER A 295 -3.75 5.14 24.54
CA SER A 295 -3.32 6.46 24.05
C SER A 295 -3.93 7.60 24.85
N ALA A 296 -5.22 7.53 25.16
CA ALA A 296 -5.92 8.52 25.99
C ALA A 296 -5.41 8.54 27.44
N ALA A 297 -5.18 7.35 28.04
CA ALA A 297 -4.72 7.21 29.41
C ALA A 297 -3.36 7.88 29.66
N ARG A 298 -2.43 7.79 28.69
CA ARG A 298 -1.12 8.48 28.76
C ARG A 298 -1.22 9.99 28.90
N LYS A 299 -2.33 10.60 28.48
CA LYS A 299 -2.62 12.03 28.61
C LYS A 299 -3.68 12.35 29.66
N GLY A 300 -4.21 11.35 30.38
CA GLY A 300 -5.29 11.54 31.34
C GLY A 300 -6.64 11.93 30.71
N LEU A 301 -6.87 11.61 29.43
CA LEU A 301 -8.14 11.85 28.74
C LEU A 301 -9.13 10.70 29.02
N VAL A 302 -10.43 11.03 29.09
CA VAL A 302 -11.49 10.02 29.20
C VAL A 302 -11.73 9.40 27.82
N PHE A 303 -11.73 8.07 27.73
CA PHE A 303 -12.00 7.37 26.47
C PHE A 303 -13.36 6.70 26.51
N GLN A 304 -14.19 6.97 25.49
CA GLN A 304 -15.55 6.46 25.38
C GLN A 304 -15.72 5.69 24.06
N THR A 305 -16.67 4.75 24.04
CA THR A 305 -16.96 3.94 22.84
C THR A 305 -18.45 3.88 22.62
N GLN A 306 -18.88 4.04 21.37
CA GLN A 306 -20.26 3.95 20.94
C GLN A 306 -20.34 2.93 19.80
N VAL A 307 -21.18 1.90 19.94
CA VAL A 307 -21.32 0.84 18.93
C VAL A 307 -22.80 0.68 18.62
N ASP A 308 -23.15 0.81 17.34
CA ASP A 308 -24.48 0.52 16.84
C ASP A 308 -24.78 -0.98 16.94
N ARG A 309 -25.89 -1.34 17.60
CA ARG A 309 -26.30 -2.73 17.83
C ARG A 309 -26.72 -3.45 16.56
N SER A 310 -27.03 -2.70 15.50
CA SER A 310 -27.43 -3.22 14.19
C SER A 310 -26.25 -3.62 13.30
N LEU A 311 -25.00 -3.39 13.74
CA LEU A 311 -23.80 -3.79 13.02
C LEU A 311 -23.78 -5.30 12.75
N PRO A 312 -23.47 -5.73 11.52
CA PRO A 312 -23.16 -7.12 11.20
C PRO A 312 -21.97 -7.67 11.98
N SER A 313 -22.00 -8.95 12.32
CA SER A 313 -20.95 -9.66 13.07
C SER A 313 -19.67 -9.87 12.25
N SER A 314 -19.76 -9.95 10.91
CA SER A 314 -18.59 -10.12 10.04
C SER A 314 -18.73 -9.44 8.68
N PHE A 315 -17.60 -8.93 8.20
CA PHE A 315 -17.45 -8.28 6.91
C PHE A 315 -16.33 -8.92 6.09
N PHE A 316 -16.34 -8.70 4.79
CA PHE A 316 -15.23 -8.97 3.89
C PHE A 316 -14.65 -7.65 3.38
N GLY A 317 -13.37 -7.43 3.68
CA GLY A 317 -12.64 -6.22 3.32
C GLY A 317 -11.28 -6.14 4.02
N ASP A 318 -10.61 -4.99 3.91
CA ASP A 318 -9.23 -4.82 4.37
C ASP A 318 -9.18 -4.28 5.80
N SER A 319 -9.33 -5.18 6.78
CA SER A 319 -9.36 -4.84 8.20
C SER A 319 -8.08 -4.12 8.66
N PHE A 320 -6.94 -4.45 8.06
CA PHE A 320 -5.63 -3.87 8.37
C PHE A 320 -5.53 -2.39 8.00
N HIS A 321 -5.88 -2.03 6.76
CA HIS A 321 -5.85 -0.64 6.32
C HIS A 321 -6.95 0.20 6.97
N ILE A 322 -8.12 -0.40 7.29
CA ILE A 322 -9.15 0.25 8.12
C ILE A 322 -8.58 0.63 9.49
N LYS A 323 -7.95 -0.32 10.21
CA LYS A 323 -7.30 -0.04 11.50
C LYS A 323 -6.30 1.11 11.38
N ARG A 324 -5.50 1.10 10.32
CA ARG A 324 -4.47 2.11 10.07
C ARG A 324 -5.05 3.52 9.92
N ILE A 325 -6.17 3.68 9.22
CA ILE A 325 -6.89 4.95 9.10
C ILE A 325 -7.36 5.42 10.49
N VAL A 326 -8.06 4.55 11.22
CA VAL A 326 -8.67 4.91 12.50
C VAL A 326 -7.63 5.21 13.58
N VAL A 327 -6.52 4.46 13.62
CA VAL A 327 -5.38 4.75 14.50
C VAL A 327 -4.78 6.13 14.21
N ASN A 328 -4.77 6.58 12.95
CA ASN A 328 -4.34 7.94 12.62
C ASN A 328 -5.27 8.99 13.23
N PHE A 329 -6.58 8.78 13.14
CA PHE A 329 -7.57 9.67 13.74
C PHE A 329 -7.47 9.69 15.26
N LEU A 330 -7.37 8.52 15.91
CA LEU A 330 -7.19 8.39 17.37
C LEU A 330 -5.93 9.11 17.85
N SER A 331 -4.81 8.94 17.13
CA SER A 331 -3.55 9.62 17.45
C SER A 331 -3.71 11.15 17.36
N ASN A 332 -4.38 11.66 16.33
CA ASN A 332 -4.65 13.09 16.18
C ASN A 332 -5.58 13.60 17.29
N ALA A 333 -6.69 12.90 17.57
CA ALA A 333 -7.62 13.25 18.63
C ALA A 333 -6.90 13.41 19.98
N VAL A 334 -6.18 12.37 20.43
CA VAL A 334 -5.40 12.41 21.69
C VAL A 334 -4.36 13.53 21.66
N LYS A 335 -3.69 13.74 20.53
CA LYS A 335 -2.65 14.75 20.38
C LYS A 335 -3.19 16.18 20.51
N TYR A 336 -4.34 16.48 19.93
CA TYR A 336 -4.93 17.83 19.85
C TYR A 336 -6.00 18.12 20.93
N THR A 337 -6.30 17.15 21.79
CA THR A 337 -7.10 17.35 23.01
C THR A 337 -6.17 17.48 24.23
N PRO A 338 -6.15 18.65 24.90
CA PRO A 338 -5.40 18.83 26.15
C PRO A 338 -6.07 18.14 27.34
N GLU A 339 -7.39 18.31 27.45
CA GLU A 339 -8.25 17.78 28.52
C GLU A 339 -9.64 17.46 27.95
N GLY A 340 -10.39 16.57 28.60
CA GLY A 340 -11.73 16.16 28.17
C GLY A 340 -11.77 14.70 27.73
N PHE A 341 -12.46 14.42 26.62
CA PHE A 341 -12.72 13.05 26.18
C PHE A 341 -12.52 12.83 24.68
N VAL A 342 -12.26 11.56 24.34
CA VAL A 342 -12.20 11.05 22.97
C VAL A 342 -13.23 9.92 22.87
N THR A 343 -14.09 9.98 21.87
CA THR A 343 -15.14 8.98 21.61
C THR A 343 -14.85 8.26 20.31
N LEU A 344 -14.85 6.93 20.34
CA LEU A 344 -14.76 6.07 19.17
C LEU A 344 -16.13 5.47 18.86
N GLY A 345 -16.70 5.82 17.70
CA GLY A 345 -18.01 5.39 17.24
C GLY A 345 -17.95 4.37 16.11
N PHE A 346 -18.85 3.39 16.13
CA PHE A 346 -19.03 2.39 15.08
C PHE A 346 -20.50 2.32 14.68
N SER A 347 -20.79 2.41 13.39
CA SER A 347 -22.15 2.26 12.84
C SER A 347 -22.08 1.68 11.43
N CYS A 348 -23.21 1.23 10.90
CA CYS A 348 -23.33 0.87 9.49
C CYS A 348 -24.55 1.53 8.87
N ARG A 349 -24.45 1.83 7.58
CA ARG A 349 -25.51 2.42 6.76
C ARG A 349 -25.59 1.66 5.44
N THR A 350 -26.80 1.37 5.01
CA THR A 350 -27.03 0.71 3.72
C THR A 350 -27.29 1.77 2.65
N GLN A 351 -26.51 1.77 1.58
CA GLN A 351 -26.68 2.68 0.44
C GLN A 351 -26.76 1.86 -0.85
N GLY A 352 -27.98 1.67 -1.36
CA GLY A 352 -28.23 0.76 -2.48
C GLY A 352 -27.95 -0.69 -2.11
N ASP A 353 -27.15 -1.39 -2.92
CA ASP A 353 -26.71 -2.78 -2.69
C ASP A 353 -25.43 -2.89 -1.82
N GLN A 354 -24.90 -1.76 -1.32
CA GLN A 354 -23.66 -1.75 -0.55
C GLN A 354 -23.89 -1.35 0.92
N THR A 355 -23.28 -2.09 1.84
CA THR A 355 -23.21 -1.73 3.25
C THR A 355 -21.95 -0.91 3.50
N LEU A 356 -22.11 0.30 4.00
CA LEU A 356 -21.02 1.19 4.37
C LEU A 356 -20.75 1.03 5.88
N LEU A 357 -19.54 0.63 6.23
CA LEU A 357 -19.03 0.65 7.59
C LEU A 357 -18.57 2.07 7.93
N CYS A 358 -19.16 2.67 8.95
CA CYS A 358 -18.90 4.03 9.40
C CYS A 358 -18.19 4.01 10.75
N ILE A 359 -16.95 4.50 10.79
CA ILE A 359 -16.16 4.61 12.02
C ILE A 359 -15.85 6.08 12.27
N SER A 360 -16.22 6.59 13.45
CA SER A 360 -16.00 7.98 13.83
C SER A 360 -15.06 8.10 15.02
N VAL A 361 -14.21 9.12 15.01
CA VAL A 361 -13.38 9.53 16.14
C VAL A 361 -13.70 10.97 16.44
N GLN A 362 -14.31 11.20 17.60
CA GLN A 362 -14.67 12.52 18.09
C GLN A 362 -13.76 12.91 19.26
N ASP A 363 -13.31 14.16 19.26
CA ASP A 363 -12.47 14.74 20.30
C ASP A 363 -13.06 16.06 20.80
N THR A 364 -12.78 16.45 22.04
CA THR A 364 -13.16 17.75 22.62
C THR A 364 -12.02 18.76 22.64
N GLY A 365 -11.06 18.62 21.72
CA GLY A 365 -9.85 19.42 21.65
C GLY A 365 -10.04 20.81 21.05
N ILE A 366 -8.94 21.36 20.54
CA ILE A 366 -8.88 22.75 20.07
C ILE A 366 -9.74 23.05 18.83
N GLY A 367 -10.19 22.02 18.11
CA GLY A 367 -10.91 22.16 16.85
C GLY A 367 -10.03 22.70 15.70
N ILE A 368 -10.60 22.78 14.50
CA ILE A 368 -9.90 23.14 13.26
C ILE A 368 -10.57 24.38 12.65
N ASP A 369 -9.76 25.28 12.10
CA ASP A 369 -10.24 26.45 11.39
C ASP A 369 -10.91 26.04 10.05
N PRO A 370 -12.09 26.60 9.70
CA PRO A 370 -12.77 26.26 8.45
C PRO A 370 -11.90 26.45 7.19
N GLY A 371 -10.99 27.43 7.17
CA GLY A 371 -10.08 27.67 6.05
C GLY A 371 -8.98 26.63 5.89
N ASP A 372 -8.71 25.83 6.94
CA ASP A 372 -7.71 24.76 6.92
C ASP A 372 -8.32 23.40 6.53
N LEU A 373 -9.65 23.23 6.62
CA LEU A 373 -10.35 21.96 6.35
C LEU A 373 -10.05 21.39 4.94
N GLU A 374 -10.04 22.23 3.90
CA GLU A 374 -9.76 21.82 2.53
C GLU A 374 -8.31 21.36 2.32
N ARG A 375 -7.40 21.76 3.20
CA ARG A 375 -5.95 21.49 3.07
C ARG A 375 -5.47 20.38 4.01
N LEU A 376 -6.31 19.89 4.93
CA LEU A 376 -5.96 18.85 5.92
C LEU A 376 -5.42 17.56 5.30
N PHE A 377 -5.91 17.20 4.11
CA PHE A 377 -5.55 15.96 3.42
C PHE A 377 -4.42 16.12 2.40
N GLN A 378 -3.87 17.33 2.23
CA GLN A 378 -2.71 17.57 1.36
C GLN A 378 -1.41 17.17 2.07
N SER A 379 -0.59 16.35 1.41
CA SER A 379 0.72 15.93 1.91
C SER A 379 1.57 17.11 2.37
N PHE A 380 2.19 16.98 3.56
CA PHE A 380 3.08 17.99 4.17
C PHE A 380 2.41 19.29 4.62
N THR A 381 1.08 19.36 4.62
CA THR A 381 0.38 20.55 5.12
C THR A 381 0.18 20.47 6.63
N ARG A 382 0.46 21.56 7.34
CA ARG A 382 0.19 21.74 8.77
C ARG A 382 -0.84 22.87 8.91
N GLY A 383 -1.87 22.69 9.75
CA GLY A 383 -2.83 23.75 10.07
C GLY A 383 -2.13 25.02 10.57
N GLY A 384 -2.76 26.18 10.35
CA GLY A 384 -2.17 27.53 10.27
C GLY A 384 -1.22 28.03 11.38
N PRO A 385 -0.81 29.32 11.33
CA PRO A 385 0.38 29.87 11.99
C PRO A 385 0.52 29.68 13.52
N SER A 386 -0.56 29.30 14.22
CA SER A 386 -0.66 29.22 15.68
C SER A 386 -0.32 27.84 16.28
N HIS A 387 -0.13 26.79 15.47
CA HIS A 387 0.06 25.41 15.95
C HIS A 387 1.53 24.95 16.07
N ARG A 388 2.46 25.88 16.36
CA ARG A 388 3.91 25.64 16.31
C ARG A 388 4.49 24.68 17.37
N VAL A 389 3.70 24.18 18.32
CA VAL A 389 4.20 23.42 19.49
C VAL A 389 4.02 21.90 19.38
N ILE A 390 3.31 21.38 18.36
CA ILE A 390 2.94 19.94 18.34
C ILE A 390 3.57 19.19 17.16
N GLU A 391 4.51 18.29 17.45
CA GLU A 391 5.30 17.51 16.48
C GLU A 391 4.44 16.56 15.62
N GLY A 392 4.67 16.51 14.30
CA GLY A 392 4.01 15.56 13.39
C GLY A 392 4.43 15.71 11.92
N SER A 393 4.31 14.61 11.16
CA SER A 393 4.74 14.52 9.75
C SER A 393 3.88 15.30 8.76
N GLY A 394 2.60 15.52 9.07
CA GLY A 394 1.62 16.04 8.11
C GLY A 394 1.28 15.04 6.99
N LEU A 395 1.69 13.77 7.13
CA LEU A 395 1.43 12.72 6.13
C LEU A 395 0.29 11.78 6.53
N GLY A 396 -0.06 11.75 7.81
CA GLY A 396 -1.02 10.79 8.36
C GLY A 396 -2.42 10.85 7.73
N LEU A 397 -2.98 12.06 7.63
CA LEU A 397 -4.30 12.27 7.03
C LEU A 397 -4.28 12.09 5.50
N ALA A 398 -3.20 12.47 4.83
CA ALA A 398 -3.03 12.24 3.40
C ALA A 398 -3.01 10.73 3.06
N ILE A 399 -2.27 9.93 3.85
CA ILE A 399 -2.26 8.47 3.73
C ILE A 399 -3.66 7.89 4.03
N ALA A 400 -4.30 8.38 5.10
CA ALA A 400 -5.65 7.92 5.45
C ALA A 400 -6.65 8.17 4.32
N ARG A 401 -6.56 9.33 3.65
CA ARG A 401 -7.42 9.68 2.52
C ARG A 401 -7.20 8.77 1.33
N GLU A 402 -5.96 8.57 0.91
CA GLU A 402 -5.67 7.67 -0.22
C GLU A 402 -6.10 6.23 0.06
N LEU A 403 -5.83 5.71 1.27
CA LEU A 403 -6.26 4.36 1.66
C LEU A 403 -7.78 4.24 1.57
N CYS A 404 -8.50 5.25 2.06
CA CYS A 404 -9.96 5.31 1.99
C CYS A 404 -10.45 5.35 0.53
N ASP A 405 -9.90 6.24 -0.30
CA ASP A 405 -10.27 6.41 -1.70
C ASP A 405 -10.03 5.10 -2.50
N ARG A 406 -8.94 4.38 -2.23
CA ARG A 406 -8.66 3.07 -2.85
C ARG A 406 -9.59 1.95 -2.40
N MET A 407 -10.07 2.00 -1.16
CA MET A 407 -11.13 1.11 -0.68
C MET A 407 -12.53 1.54 -1.14
N GLY A 408 -12.64 2.58 -1.97
CA GLY A 408 -13.91 3.10 -2.46
C GLY A 408 -14.73 3.85 -1.40
N GLY A 409 -14.09 4.24 -0.30
CA GLY A 409 -14.71 4.95 0.81
C GLY A 409 -14.61 6.47 0.72
N THR A 410 -15.14 7.14 1.74
CA THR A 410 -15.05 8.60 1.91
C THR A 410 -14.70 8.97 3.36
N ILE A 411 -13.93 10.03 3.54
CA ILE A 411 -13.66 10.65 4.85
C ILE A 411 -14.41 11.98 4.96
N HIS A 412 -15.14 12.17 6.05
CA HIS A 412 -15.80 13.41 6.44
C HIS A 412 -15.16 13.99 7.70
N VAL A 413 -15.11 15.31 7.78
CA VAL A 413 -14.56 16.03 8.93
C VAL A 413 -15.53 17.14 9.32
N GLU A 414 -15.98 17.09 10.57
CA GLU A 414 -16.78 18.15 11.19
C GLU A 414 -15.98 18.71 12.35
N SER A 415 -15.69 20.02 12.33
CA SER A 415 -14.87 20.63 13.37
C SER A 415 -15.28 22.07 13.62
N LYS A 416 -15.14 22.50 14.88
CA LYS A 416 -15.38 23.88 15.28
C LYS A 416 -14.31 24.27 16.30
N VAL A 417 -13.65 25.41 16.06
CA VAL A 417 -12.61 25.94 16.94
C VAL A 417 -13.13 26.06 18.38
N GLY A 418 -12.43 25.43 19.31
CA GLY A 418 -12.74 25.37 20.74
C GLY A 418 -13.78 24.32 21.17
N PHE A 419 -14.36 23.57 20.24
CA PHE A 419 -15.36 22.52 20.51
C PHE A 419 -14.91 21.13 20.07
N GLY A 420 -13.69 21.00 19.52
CA GLY A 420 -13.12 19.76 19.03
C GLY A 420 -13.49 19.40 17.60
N SER A 421 -13.21 18.16 17.22
CA SER A 421 -13.39 17.65 15.85
C SER A 421 -13.99 16.25 15.85
N THR A 422 -14.68 15.91 14.77
CA THR A 422 -15.16 14.56 14.47
C THR A 422 -14.65 14.17 13.10
N PHE A 423 -13.85 13.12 13.05
CA PHE A 423 -13.38 12.49 11.82
C PHE A 423 -14.17 11.21 11.60
N THR A 424 -14.85 11.09 10.47
CA THR A 424 -15.65 9.92 10.12
C THR A 424 -15.13 9.30 8.84
N VAL A 425 -14.80 8.01 8.86
CA VAL A 425 -14.48 7.24 7.66
C VAL A 425 -15.63 6.30 7.33
N GLU A 426 -15.97 6.22 6.05
CA GLU A 426 -17.10 5.45 5.53
C GLU A 426 -16.59 4.56 4.41
N ILE A 427 -16.63 3.24 4.58
CA ILE A 427 -15.98 2.30 3.65
C ILE A 427 -17.01 1.25 3.21
N PRO A 428 -17.19 1.01 1.90
CA PRO A 428 -17.98 -0.11 1.40
C PRO A 428 -17.41 -1.43 1.89
N GLN A 429 -18.26 -2.25 2.50
CA GLN A 429 -17.94 -3.58 2.99
C GLN A 429 -18.99 -4.56 2.50
N VAL A 430 -18.53 -5.78 2.19
CA VAL A 430 -19.45 -6.88 1.89
C VAL A 430 -19.80 -7.56 3.20
N VAL A 431 -21.09 -7.68 3.52
CA VAL A 431 -21.55 -8.40 4.71
C VAL A 431 -21.39 -9.89 4.48
N VAL A 432 -20.63 -10.55 5.36
CA VAL A 432 -20.43 -12.01 5.32
C VAL A 432 -21.43 -12.70 6.24
N ASP A 433 -21.58 -12.17 7.45
CA ASP A 433 -22.58 -12.62 8.41
C ASP A 433 -23.43 -11.42 8.86
N PRO A 434 -24.72 -11.35 8.45
CA PRO A 434 -25.60 -10.24 8.77
C PRO A 434 -26.14 -10.29 10.21
N THR A 435 -25.77 -11.30 11.01
CA THR A 435 -26.21 -11.43 12.40
C THR A 435 -25.85 -10.14 13.15
N PRO A 436 -26.85 -9.39 13.65
CA PRO A 436 -26.58 -8.16 14.38
C PRO A 436 -25.79 -8.48 15.65
N LEU A 437 -24.86 -7.60 16.01
CA LEU A 437 -24.11 -7.73 17.27
C LEU A 437 -25.03 -7.83 18.51
N GLY A 438 -26.28 -7.35 18.43
CA GLY A 438 -27.31 -7.61 19.45
C GLY A 438 -27.10 -6.84 20.76
N GLN A 439 -27.67 -7.34 21.88
CA GLN A 439 -27.41 -6.79 23.22
C GLN A 439 -25.99 -7.15 23.67
N TRP A 440 -25.01 -6.37 23.20
CA TRP A 440 -23.64 -6.33 23.76
C TRP A 440 -23.62 -5.96 25.26
N GLU A 441 -24.73 -5.43 25.80
CA GLU A 441 -24.90 -5.22 27.23
C GLU A 441 -25.26 -6.53 27.96
N SER A 442 -24.29 -7.12 28.66
CA SER A 442 -24.26 -7.19 30.14
C SER A 442 -23.65 -8.44 30.79
N HIS A 443 -23.25 -9.49 30.05
CA HIS A 443 -22.52 -10.63 30.67
C HIS A 443 -21.16 -10.95 30.03
N GLN A 444 -20.95 -10.65 28.75
CA GLN A 444 -19.67 -10.96 28.07
C GLN A 444 -18.78 -9.74 27.81
N ALA A 445 -19.30 -8.52 27.92
CA ALA A 445 -18.48 -7.32 27.95
C ALA A 445 -18.25 -6.82 29.39
N ALA A 446 -19.24 -6.97 30.28
CA ALA A 446 -19.11 -6.60 31.69
C ALA A 446 -18.15 -7.53 32.46
N VAL A 447 -18.01 -8.79 32.04
CA VAL A 447 -16.98 -9.68 32.59
C VAL A 447 -15.56 -9.29 32.12
N PHE A 448 -15.45 -8.55 31.02
CA PHE A 448 -14.16 -8.31 30.36
C PHE A 448 -13.69 -6.85 30.43
N LEU A 449 -14.57 -5.90 30.75
CA LEU A 449 -14.25 -4.47 30.78
C LEU A 449 -13.92 -3.92 32.18
N ASP A 450 -14.21 -4.66 33.25
CA ASP A 450 -14.02 -4.23 34.65
C ASP A 450 -13.11 -5.17 35.45
N GLY A 451 -12.12 -5.80 34.80
CA GLY A 451 -11.15 -6.64 35.49
C GLY A 451 -11.79 -7.75 36.31
N THR A 452 -12.97 -8.25 35.93
CA THR A 452 -13.62 -9.34 36.66
C THR A 452 -13.00 -10.66 36.20
N SER A 453 -12.59 -11.45 37.19
CA SER A 453 -12.12 -12.83 37.00
C SER A 453 -13.35 -13.76 37.05
N PHE A 454 -13.17 -15.06 36.83
CA PHE A 454 -14.25 -16.04 37.02
C PHE A 454 -13.78 -17.17 37.93
N VAL A 455 -14.72 -17.86 38.56
CA VAL A 455 -14.48 -19.13 39.25
C VAL A 455 -15.43 -20.20 38.71
N ALA A 456 -14.92 -21.41 38.52
CA ALA A 456 -15.69 -22.54 38.04
C ALA A 456 -15.28 -23.83 38.77
N PRO A 457 -15.61 -23.96 40.08
CA PRO A 457 -15.14 -25.07 40.92
C PRO A 457 -15.64 -26.46 40.50
N ALA A 458 -16.73 -26.51 39.74
CA ALA A 458 -17.32 -27.75 39.23
C ALA A 458 -16.79 -28.13 37.83
N ALA A 459 -16.14 -27.20 37.11
CA ALA A 459 -15.66 -27.46 35.76
C ALA A 459 -14.32 -28.22 35.78
N ARG A 460 -14.21 -29.20 34.88
CA ARG A 460 -13.05 -30.09 34.72
C ARG A 460 -12.32 -29.78 33.43
N VAL A 461 -11.05 -29.43 33.55
CA VAL A 461 -10.18 -29.11 32.42
C VAL A 461 -9.01 -30.09 32.40
N LEU A 462 -8.75 -30.68 31.22
CA LEU A 462 -7.55 -31.50 30.99
C LEU A 462 -6.52 -30.67 30.23
N ILE A 463 -5.31 -30.55 30.77
CA ILE A 463 -4.18 -29.90 30.11
C ILE A 463 -3.25 -30.99 29.56
N VAL A 464 -2.91 -30.91 28.28
CA VAL A 464 -2.07 -31.88 27.59
C VAL A 464 -0.90 -31.16 26.94
N ASP A 465 0.30 -31.50 27.38
CA ASP A 465 1.56 -30.92 26.89
C ASP A 465 2.67 -31.93 27.19
N ASP A 466 3.61 -32.13 26.27
CA ASP A 466 4.71 -33.07 26.44
C ASP A 466 5.77 -32.58 27.44
N ASN A 467 5.71 -31.29 27.80
CA ASN A 467 6.63 -30.67 28.73
C ASN A 467 6.00 -30.43 30.11
N GLN A 468 6.56 -31.04 31.15
CA GLN A 468 6.09 -30.90 32.54
C GLN A 468 6.03 -29.44 33.02
N GLU A 469 6.96 -28.60 32.58
CA GLU A 469 6.99 -27.18 32.94
C GLU A 469 5.78 -26.43 32.38
N ASN A 470 5.41 -26.70 31.12
CA ASN A 470 4.25 -26.06 30.48
C ASN A 470 2.93 -26.45 31.16
N LEU A 471 2.82 -27.70 31.62
CA LEU A 471 1.68 -28.18 32.40
C LEU A 471 1.55 -27.40 33.71
N GLU A 472 2.65 -27.24 34.45
CA GLU A 472 2.66 -26.49 35.72
C GLU A 472 2.40 -24.99 35.53
N VAL A 473 2.94 -24.38 34.45
CA VAL A 473 2.65 -22.99 34.10
C VAL A 473 1.16 -22.80 33.82
N THR A 474 0.57 -23.63 32.96
CA THR A 474 -0.84 -23.50 32.59
C THR A 474 -1.75 -23.75 33.80
N LYS A 475 -1.41 -24.73 34.64
CA LYS A 475 -2.11 -25.01 35.88
C LYS A 475 -2.00 -23.85 36.89
N THR A 476 -0.84 -23.20 36.96
CA THR A 476 -0.62 -22.03 37.82
C THR A 476 -1.48 -20.84 37.38
N LEU A 477 -1.60 -20.59 36.07
CA LEU A 477 -2.49 -19.58 35.51
C LEU A 477 -3.95 -19.82 35.94
N LEU A 478 -4.41 -21.07 35.95
CA LEU A 478 -5.79 -21.46 36.28
C LEU A 478 -6.09 -21.56 37.78
N LYS A 479 -5.09 -21.41 38.64
CA LYS A 479 -5.19 -21.68 40.08
C LYS A 479 -6.26 -20.84 40.77
N GLU A 480 -6.43 -19.57 40.38
CA GLU A 480 -7.37 -18.65 41.02
C GLU A 480 -8.84 -18.90 40.63
N ASN A 481 -9.07 -19.66 39.56
CA ASN A 481 -10.39 -19.94 38.99
C ASN A 481 -11.04 -21.19 39.61
N LEU A 482 -10.33 -21.87 40.52
CA LEU A 482 -10.81 -23.04 41.27
C LEU A 482 -11.19 -24.25 40.39
N LEU A 483 -10.74 -24.29 39.14
CA LEU A 483 -11.01 -25.38 38.20
C LEU A 483 -10.45 -26.72 38.70
N GLN A 484 -11.14 -27.82 38.36
CA GLN A 484 -10.60 -29.17 38.53
C GLN A 484 -9.68 -29.49 37.35
N VAL A 485 -8.38 -29.30 37.55
CA VAL A 485 -7.36 -29.47 36.50
C VAL A 485 -6.67 -30.83 36.64
N ASP A 486 -6.79 -31.68 35.61
CA ASP A 486 -5.94 -32.85 35.41
C ASP A 486 -4.89 -32.52 34.33
N THR A 487 -3.74 -33.20 34.36
CA THR A 487 -2.66 -33.00 33.38
C THR A 487 -2.25 -34.32 32.71
N ALA A 488 -1.77 -34.23 31.46
CA ALA A 488 -1.28 -35.34 30.67
C ALA A 488 0.00 -34.97 29.92
N LEU A 489 1.03 -35.81 30.01
CA LEU A 489 2.34 -35.63 29.35
C LEU A 489 2.40 -36.13 27.89
N SER A 490 1.28 -36.62 27.35
CA SER A 490 1.22 -37.11 25.97
C SER A 490 -0.22 -37.27 25.50
N GLY A 491 -0.41 -37.30 24.18
CA GLY A 491 -1.70 -37.65 23.57
C GLY A 491 -2.23 -39.02 24.03
N ARG A 492 -1.35 -40.00 24.30
CA ARG A 492 -1.76 -41.32 24.83
C ARG A 492 -2.33 -41.24 26.25
N GLN A 493 -1.69 -40.46 27.13
CA GLN A 493 -2.22 -40.21 28.48
C GLN A 493 -3.54 -39.44 28.42
N CYS A 494 -3.63 -38.45 27.53
CA CYS A 494 -4.87 -37.70 27.28
C CYS A 494 -6.03 -38.64 26.96
N LEU A 495 -5.83 -39.54 25.99
CA LEU A 495 -6.83 -40.53 25.60
C LEU A 495 -7.25 -41.44 26.78
N ALA A 496 -6.28 -41.95 27.55
CA ALA A 496 -6.56 -42.83 28.69
C ALA A 496 -7.34 -42.13 29.82
N LEU A 497 -7.09 -40.83 30.04
CA LEU A 497 -7.81 -40.01 31.02
C LEU A 497 -9.20 -39.67 30.53
N ALA A 498 -9.34 -39.24 29.27
CA ALA A 498 -10.62 -38.86 28.66
C ALA A 498 -11.59 -40.05 28.52
N GLU A 499 -11.10 -41.29 28.45
CA GLU A 499 -11.94 -42.49 28.52
C GLU A 499 -12.46 -42.81 29.92
N ARG A 500 -11.72 -42.42 30.96
CA ARG A 500 -12.04 -42.72 32.36
C ARG A 500 -12.87 -41.63 33.02
N ARG A 501 -12.79 -40.41 32.51
CA ARG A 501 -13.41 -39.21 33.08
C ARG A 501 -13.92 -38.30 31.97
N SER A 502 -15.07 -37.69 32.20
CA SER A 502 -15.56 -36.61 31.35
C SER A 502 -14.90 -35.29 31.76
N TYR A 503 -14.43 -34.55 30.77
CA TYR A 503 -13.91 -33.20 30.89
C TYR A 503 -14.82 -32.22 30.15
N ASP A 504 -14.91 -31.00 30.65
CA ASP A 504 -15.68 -29.91 30.02
C ASP A 504 -14.86 -29.22 28.93
N LEU A 505 -13.53 -29.24 29.04
CA LEU A 505 -12.60 -28.67 28.07
C LEU A 505 -11.24 -29.35 28.11
N ILE A 506 -10.59 -29.48 26.95
CA ILE A 506 -9.21 -29.97 26.83
C ILE A 506 -8.34 -28.87 26.22
N LEU A 507 -7.29 -28.44 26.92
CA LEU A 507 -6.21 -27.62 26.38
C LEU A 507 -5.11 -28.57 25.90
N MET A 508 -4.74 -28.54 24.63
CA MET A 508 -3.82 -29.53 24.07
C MET A 508 -2.76 -28.89 23.19
N ASP A 509 -1.50 -29.20 23.47
CA ASP A 509 -0.39 -28.85 22.59
C ASP A 509 -0.60 -29.48 21.20
N TYR A 510 -0.40 -28.66 20.18
CA TYR A 510 -0.50 -29.11 18.80
C TYR A 510 0.66 -30.01 18.40
N MET A 511 1.88 -29.71 18.89
CA MET A 511 3.11 -30.44 18.55
C MET A 511 3.57 -31.26 19.75
N MET A 512 3.34 -32.58 19.73
CA MET A 512 3.85 -33.50 20.76
C MET A 512 4.54 -34.70 20.10
N PRO A 513 5.56 -35.29 20.74
CA PRO A 513 6.19 -36.53 20.29
C PRO A 513 5.21 -37.70 20.25
N GLU A 514 5.47 -38.66 19.36
CA GLU A 514 4.65 -39.84 19.07
C GLU A 514 3.25 -39.56 18.53
N LEU A 515 2.36 -38.98 19.34
CA LEU A 515 0.97 -38.72 19.01
C LEU A 515 0.71 -37.23 19.12
N ASP A 516 0.70 -36.55 17.98
CA ASP A 516 0.50 -35.11 17.92
C ASP A 516 -0.94 -34.70 18.31
N GLY A 517 -1.18 -33.39 18.46
CA GLY A 517 -2.49 -32.88 18.87
C GLY A 517 -3.60 -33.22 17.87
N LEU A 518 -3.31 -33.22 16.56
CA LEU A 518 -4.29 -33.50 15.52
C LEU A 518 -4.71 -34.98 15.52
N GLU A 519 -3.75 -35.89 15.62
CA GLU A 519 -3.98 -37.33 15.74
C GLU A 519 -4.71 -37.66 17.05
N THR A 520 -4.34 -37.00 18.14
CA THR A 520 -5.03 -37.13 19.44
C THR A 520 -6.49 -36.73 19.33
N LEU A 521 -6.79 -35.58 18.72
CA LEU A 521 -8.16 -35.11 18.48
C LEU A 521 -8.97 -36.13 17.65
N ARG A 522 -8.40 -36.63 16.54
CA ARG A 522 -9.06 -37.64 15.70
C ARG A 522 -9.39 -38.91 16.48
N LEU A 523 -8.49 -39.35 17.35
CA LEU A 523 -8.70 -40.53 18.19
C LEU A 523 -9.74 -40.30 19.29
N LEU A 524 -9.80 -39.11 19.90
CA LEU A 524 -10.86 -38.73 20.84
C LEU A 524 -12.23 -38.80 20.17
N ARG A 525 -12.38 -38.20 18.98
CA ARG A 525 -13.64 -38.24 18.21
C ARG A 525 -14.01 -39.66 17.79
N LYS A 526 -13.03 -40.48 17.37
CA LYS A 526 -13.27 -41.90 17.03
C LYS A 526 -13.76 -42.72 18.24
N ARG A 527 -13.41 -42.32 19.46
CA ARG A 527 -13.86 -42.94 20.72
C ARG A 527 -15.18 -42.35 21.25
N GLY A 528 -15.82 -41.45 20.49
CA GLY A 528 -17.09 -40.81 20.87
C GLY A 528 -16.95 -39.74 21.95
N ILE A 529 -15.75 -39.18 22.14
CA ILE A 529 -15.51 -38.10 23.10
C ILE A 529 -15.61 -36.78 22.35
N ASP A 530 -16.68 -36.04 22.61
CA ASP A 530 -17.01 -34.77 21.93
C ASP A 530 -16.60 -33.52 22.73
N THR A 531 -15.82 -33.69 23.81
CA THR A 531 -15.30 -32.56 24.60
C THR A 531 -14.62 -31.52 23.69
N PRO A 532 -14.91 -30.21 23.88
CA PRO A 532 -14.22 -29.13 23.19
C PRO A 532 -12.71 -29.20 23.41
N VAL A 533 -11.94 -29.15 22.32
CA VAL A 533 -10.48 -29.20 22.36
C VAL A 533 -9.91 -27.92 21.80
N VAL A 534 -9.05 -27.27 22.56
CA VAL A 534 -8.37 -26.02 22.20
C VAL A 534 -6.92 -26.34 21.86
N ALA A 535 -6.50 -26.01 20.64
CA ALA A 535 -5.12 -26.20 20.21
C ALA A 535 -4.20 -25.14 20.84
N VAL A 536 -3.08 -25.53 21.42
CA VAL A 536 -2.06 -24.63 21.94
C VAL A 536 -0.84 -24.73 21.02
N THR A 537 -0.46 -23.65 20.34
CA THR A 537 0.62 -23.69 19.31
C THR A 537 1.51 -22.44 19.35
N ALA A 538 2.80 -22.59 19.06
CA ALA A 538 3.77 -21.49 19.07
C ALA A 538 3.94 -20.80 17.70
N ASN A 539 3.31 -21.30 16.63
CA ASN A 539 3.49 -20.77 15.27
C ASN A 539 2.14 -20.56 14.58
N ILE A 540 1.72 -19.29 14.47
CA ILE A 540 0.54 -18.90 13.69
C ILE A 540 1.07 -18.27 12.40
N LEU A 541 1.01 -19.03 11.32
CA LEU A 541 1.16 -18.49 9.97
C LEU A 541 -0.23 -18.13 9.43
N PRO A 542 -0.33 -17.24 8.43
CA PRO A 542 -1.59 -17.04 7.72
C PRO A 542 -2.13 -18.38 7.19
N GLY A 543 -3.39 -18.73 7.48
CA GLY A 543 -3.99 -20.03 7.14
C GLY A 543 -3.98 -21.08 8.26
N THR A 544 -3.22 -20.88 9.34
CA THR A 544 -3.14 -21.85 10.46
C THR A 544 -4.46 -21.95 11.22
N LYS A 545 -5.20 -20.84 11.36
CA LYS A 545 -6.50 -20.81 12.04
C LYS A 545 -7.52 -21.67 11.31
N GLU A 546 -7.66 -21.48 10.00
CA GLU A 546 -8.59 -22.20 9.13
C GLU A 546 -8.32 -23.70 9.20
N THR A 547 -7.05 -24.09 9.11
CA THR A 547 -6.62 -25.50 9.16
C THR A 547 -6.97 -26.18 10.49
N LEU A 548 -6.81 -25.47 11.62
CA LEU A 548 -7.15 -26.00 12.95
C LEU A 548 -8.66 -26.12 13.15
N MET A 549 -9.43 -25.14 12.68
CA MET A 549 -10.90 -25.18 12.80
C MET A 549 -11.49 -26.27 11.89
N GLU A 550 -11.00 -26.42 10.65
CA GLU A 550 -11.39 -27.50 9.73
C GLU A 550 -11.05 -28.89 10.29
N ALA A 551 -9.97 -29.00 11.06
CA ALA A 551 -9.60 -30.23 11.75
C ALA A 551 -10.53 -30.62 12.92
N GLY A 552 -11.39 -29.69 13.38
CA GLY A 552 -12.37 -29.92 14.44
C GLY A 552 -11.95 -29.45 15.84
N PHE A 553 -10.93 -28.59 15.94
CA PHE A 553 -10.64 -27.86 17.19
C PHE A 553 -11.71 -26.79 17.44
N ALA A 554 -12.03 -26.55 18.71
CA ALA A 554 -13.04 -25.57 19.12
C ALA A 554 -12.48 -24.13 19.14
N ALA A 555 -11.20 -23.99 19.48
CA ALA A 555 -10.46 -22.74 19.47
C ALA A 555 -8.95 -23.01 19.41
N PHE A 556 -8.13 -21.97 19.39
CA PHE A 556 -6.67 -22.08 19.52
C PHE A 556 -6.12 -20.98 20.45
N LEU A 557 -4.94 -21.24 21.01
CA LEU A 557 -4.16 -20.32 21.84
C LEU A 557 -2.70 -20.32 21.37
N THR A 558 -2.06 -19.15 21.42
CA THR A 558 -0.62 -19.05 21.17
C THR A 558 0.20 -19.48 22.38
N LYS A 559 1.37 -20.09 22.14
CA LYS A 559 2.44 -20.17 23.14
C LYS A 559 3.37 -18.94 23.02
N PRO A 560 3.82 -18.34 24.13
CA PRO A 560 3.36 -18.56 25.50
C PRO A 560 1.89 -18.13 25.72
N ILE A 561 1.16 -18.87 26.57
CA ILE A 561 -0.26 -18.61 26.83
C ILE A 561 -0.42 -17.29 27.56
N ILE A 562 -1.21 -16.38 27.00
CA ILE A 562 -1.55 -15.09 27.61
C ILE A 562 -2.84 -15.26 28.42
N TRP A 563 -2.82 -14.90 29.70
CA TRP A 563 -3.97 -15.01 30.61
C TRP A 563 -5.28 -14.51 30.01
N ASN A 564 -5.29 -13.31 29.41
CA ASN A 564 -6.52 -12.72 28.88
C ASN A 564 -7.14 -13.56 27.75
N GLN A 565 -6.30 -14.17 26.89
CA GLN A 565 -6.77 -15.06 25.83
C GLN A 565 -7.27 -16.39 26.38
N LEU A 566 -6.55 -16.96 27.35
CA LEU A 566 -6.95 -18.19 28.04
C LEU A 566 -8.29 -18.01 28.76
N GLN A 567 -8.44 -16.89 29.49
CA GLN A 567 -9.67 -16.54 30.18
C GLN A 567 -10.83 -16.40 29.20
N GLN A 568 -10.62 -15.74 28.05
CA GLN A 568 -11.64 -15.60 27.02
C GLN A 568 -12.13 -16.97 26.51
N VAL A 569 -11.19 -17.84 26.12
CA VAL A 569 -11.50 -19.18 25.61
C VAL A 569 -12.24 -20.02 26.66
N LEU A 570 -11.83 -19.94 27.93
CA LEU A 570 -12.50 -20.67 29.01
C LEU A 570 -13.92 -20.17 29.29
N VAL A 571 -14.13 -18.86 29.32
CA VAL A 571 -15.47 -18.29 29.53
C VAL A 571 -16.40 -18.58 28.35
N GLU A 572 -15.86 -18.65 27.14
CA GLU A 572 -16.60 -18.95 25.93
C GLU A 572 -16.99 -20.42 25.82
N LEU A 573 -16.06 -21.34 26.11
CA LEU A 573 -16.24 -22.77 25.85
C LEU A 573 -16.69 -23.59 27.06
N LEU A 574 -16.50 -23.12 28.29
CA LEU A 574 -17.06 -23.81 29.46
C LEU A 574 -18.59 -23.66 29.50
N PRO A 575 -19.31 -24.70 30.00
CA PRO A 575 -20.75 -24.58 30.23
C PRO A 575 -21.06 -23.39 31.15
N GLN A 576 -21.96 -22.51 30.69
CA GLN A 576 -22.24 -21.23 31.36
C GLN A 576 -22.77 -21.42 32.79
N GLU A 577 -23.41 -22.56 33.08
CA GLU A 577 -23.91 -22.90 34.41
C GLU A 577 -22.78 -23.17 35.42
N LEU A 578 -21.57 -23.44 34.96
CA LEU A 578 -20.40 -23.72 35.79
C LEU A 578 -19.55 -22.48 36.05
N VAL A 579 -19.73 -21.41 35.28
CA VAL A 579 -18.92 -20.19 35.34
C VAL A 579 -19.58 -19.14 36.22
N GLN A 580 -18.89 -18.73 37.30
CA GLN A 580 -19.36 -17.70 38.21
C GLN A 580 -18.47 -16.46 38.10
N PRO A 581 -19.02 -15.26 37.82
CA PRO A 581 -18.24 -14.03 37.77
C PRO A 581 -17.72 -13.67 39.17
N LYS A 582 -16.44 -13.32 39.26
CA LYS A 582 -15.74 -12.90 40.49
C LYS A 582 -15.17 -11.50 40.27
N ALA A 583 -15.62 -10.53 41.06
CA ALA A 583 -14.98 -9.22 41.11
C ALA A 583 -13.52 -9.39 41.55
N ARG A 584 -12.56 -9.06 40.70
CA ARG A 584 -11.14 -9.14 41.04
C ARG A 584 -10.75 -7.90 41.84
N ARG A 585 -10.09 -8.09 42.96
CA ARG A 585 -9.23 -7.05 43.55
C ARG A 585 -7.87 -7.17 42.88
N THR A 586 -7.69 -6.53 41.71
CA THR A 586 -6.33 -6.31 41.22
C THR A 586 -5.75 -5.16 42.05
N ILE A 587 -5.14 -5.49 43.19
CA ILE A 587 -4.26 -4.54 43.86
C ILE A 587 -2.99 -4.52 43.00
N ILE A 588 -2.99 -3.73 41.93
CA ILE A 588 -1.75 -3.41 41.22
C ILE A 588 -0.94 -2.59 42.23
N ASP A 589 -0.06 -3.27 42.95
CA ASP A 589 0.94 -2.60 43.77
C ASP A 589 1.98 -1.99 42.81
N THR A 590 1.59 -0.85 42.24
CA THR A 590 2.39 -0.05 41.31
C THR A 590 3.77 0.27 41.87
N ARG A 591 3.93 0.29 43.19
CA ARG A 591 5.23 0.46 43.86
C ARG A 591 6.07 -0.80 43.79
N LYS A 592 5.52 -1.97 44.15
CA LYS A 592 6.24 -3.26 44.02
C LYS A 592 6.57 -3.60 42.56
N GLU A 593 5.67 -3.29 41.63
CA GLU A 593 5.93 -3.45 40.20
C GLU A 593 7.10 -2.56 39.72
N ALA A 594 7.13 -1.29 40.15
CA ALA A 594 8.23 -0.38 39.82
C ALA A 594 9.57 -0.84 40.42
N GLU A 595 9.54 -1.39 41.64
CA GLU A 595 10.72 -1.96 42.30
C GLU A 595 11.24 -3.20 41.58
N LEU A 596 10.35 -4.13 41.21
CA LEU A 596 10.68 -5.32 40.41
C LEU A 596 11.28 -4.92 39.06
N LYS A 597 10.70 -3.93 38.36
CA LYS A 597 11.26 -3.41 37.11
C LYS A 597 12.70 -2.92 37.28
N GLN A 598 12.98 -2.22 38.37
CA GLN A 598 14.32 -1.70 38.65
C GLN A 598 15.31 -2.83 39.00
N LYS A 599 14.90 -3.80 39.82
CA LYS A 599 15.74 -4.93 40.25
C LYS A 599 16.05 -5.93 39.12
N LEU A 600 15.10 -6.18 38.23
CA LEU A 600 15.23 -7.16 37.14
C LEU A 600 15.97 -6.63 35.91
N MET A 601 15.97 -5.31 35.71
CA MET A 601 16.57 -4.65 34.55
C MET A 601 18.05 -5.03 34.30
N PRO A 602 18.95 -5.09 35.30
CA PRO A 602 20.35 -5.49 35.10
C PRO A 602 20.52 -6.92 34.60
N PHE A 603 19.55 -7.79 34.83
CA PHE A 603 19.60 -9.20 34.45
C PHE A 603 19.04 -9.46 33.04
N GLY A 604 18.53 -8.43 32.36
CA GLY A 604 17.90 -8.55 31.06
C GLY A 604 16.48 -9.13 31.11
N VAL A 605 15.83 -9.06 32.27
CA VAL A 605 14.45 -9.52 32.47
C VAL A 605 13.51 -8.31 32.51
N SER A 606 12.53 -8.29 31.62
CA SER A 606 11.50 -7.25 31.57
C SER A 606 10.27 -7.66 32.36
N ALA A 607 10.14 -7.13 33.59
CA ALA A 607 8.98 -7.39 34.44
C ALA A 607 7.66 -7.04 33.73
N SER A 608 7.62 -5.93 32.98
CA SER A 608 6.42 -5.54 32.22
C SER A 608 6.05 -6.49 31.10
N GLU A 609 7.03 -7.14 30.46
CA GLU A 609 6.71 -8.15 29.43
C GLU A 609 6.20 -9.44 30.09
N GLY A 610 6.83 -9.89 31.17
CA GLY A 610 6.40 -11.07 31.91
C GLY A 610 5.01 -10.92 32.55
N LEU A 611 4.73 -9.74 33.13
CA LEU A 611 3.45 -9.44 33.77
C LEU A 611 2.25 -9.43 32.80
N LYS A 612 2.48 -9.27 31.49
CA LYS A 612 1.39 -9.39 30.50
C LYS A 612 0.78 -10.79 30.49
N TYR A 613 1.59 -11.82 30.72
CA TYR A 613 1.14 -13.23 30.65
C TYR A 613 0.29 -13.63 31.85
N VAL A 614 0.44 -12.92 32.97
CA VAL A 614 -0.32 -13.14 34.21
C VAL A 614 -1.25 -11.97 34.55
N ASN A 615 -1.54 -11.11 33.56
CA ASN A 615 -2.44 -9.96 33.69
C ASN A 615 -2.14 -9.07 34.91
N GLY A 616 -0.85 -8.77 35.14
CA GLY A 616 -0.37 -7.90 36.21
C GLY A 616 -0.30 -8.52 37.60
N ASP A 617 -0.55 -9.82 37.75
CA ASP A 617 -0.54 -10.50 39.05
C ASP A 617 0.88 -10.84 39.51
N LEU A 618 1.33 -10.20 40.60
CA LEU A 618 2.68 -10.37 41.12
C LEU A 618 2.92 -11.76 41.72
N GLU A 619 1.92 -12.39 42.35
CA GLU A 619 2.07 -13.72 42.95
C GLU A 619 2.12 -14.80 41.87
N GLN A 620 1.31 -14.67 40.82
CA GLN A 620 1.40 -15.55 39.66
C GLN A 620 2.71 -15.33 38.89
N TYR A 621 3.18 -14.08 38.79
CA TYR A 621 4.48 -13.78 38.18
C TYR A 621 5.64 -14.40 38.96
N LYS A 622 5.58 -14.37 40.30
CA LYS A 622 6.52 -15.09 41.19
C LYS A 622 6.52 -16.56 40.87
N ALA A 623 5.36 -17.21 40.91
CA ALA A 623 5.23 -18.64 40.66
C ALA A 623 5.77 -19.04 39.27
N LEU A 624 5.47 -18.25 38.23
CA LEU A 624 6.00 -18.47 36.89
C LEU A 624 7.54 -18.36 36.85
N SER A 625 8.09 -17.38 37.55
CA SER A 625 9.54 -17.18 37.67
C SER A 625 10.23 -18.34 38.41
N SER A 626 9.60 -18.84 39.49
CA SER A 626 10.10 -19.99 40.25
C SER A 626 10.12 -21.27 39.42
N ILE A 627 9.03 -21.55 38.68
CA ILE A 627 8.93 -22.71 37.78
C ILE A 627 10.06 -22.66 36.73
N PHE A 628 10.26 -21.51 36.08
CA PHE A 628 11.35 -21.37 35.11
C PHE A 628 12.72 -21.65 35.74
N CYS A 629 12.97 -21.16 36.96
CA CYS A 629 14.22 -21.41 37.68
C CYS A 629 14.44 -22.89 38.01
N GLU A 630 13.38 -23.60 38.43
CA GLU A 630 13.44 -25.00 38.85
C GLU A 630 13.83 -25.93 37.69
N TYR A 631 13.19 -25.78 36.53
CA TYR A 631 13.40 -26.66 35.36
C TYR A 631 14.57 -26.25 34.46
N SER A 632 15.18 -25.08 34.70
CA SER A 632 16.28 -24.57 33.87
C SER A 632 17.56 -25.41 33.97
N GLY A 633 17.80 -26.08 35.09
CA GLY A 633 19.00 -26.92 35.26
C GLY A 633 19.00 -28.13 34.32
N GLU A 634 17.89 -28.87 34.30
CA GLU A 634 17.71 -30.05 33.45
C GLU A 634 17.71 -29.67 31.96
N SER A 635 16.95 -28.62 31.60
CA SER A 635 16.84 -28.15 30.20
C SER A 635 18.19 -27.69 29.62
N LYS A 636 19.05 -27.05 30.43
CA LYS A 636 20.41 -26.67 30.02
C LYS A 636 21.27 -27.89 29.73
N GLN A 637 21.22 -28.90 30.61
CA GLN A 637 22.01 -30.11 30.42
C GLN A 637 21.55 -30.88 29.18
N GLU A 638 20.23 -30.98 28.95
CA GLU A 638 19.66 -31.60 27.77
C GLU A 638 20.13 -30.95 26.46
N ILE A 639 20.13 -29.60 26.39
CA ILE A 639 20.67 -28.87 25.23
C ILE A 639 22.14 -29.18 24.99
N LEU A 640 22.96 -29.22 26.05
CA LEU A 640 24.39 -29.52 25.94
C LEU A 640 24.64 -30.96 25.47
N ASP A 641 23.85 -31.92 25.98
CA ASP A 641 23.94 -33.33 25.61
C ASP A 641 23.53 -33.55 24.14
N LEU A 642 22.43 -32.91 23.69
CA LEU A 642 21.97 -32.97 22.30
C LEU A 642 22.98 -32.31 21.34
N LEU A 643 23.59 -31.19 21.73
CA LEU A 643 24.67 -30.55 20.98
C LEU A 643 25.91 -31.46 20.87
N ALA A 644 26.26 -32.18 21.94
CA ALA A 644 27.37 -33.13 21.94
C ALA A 644 27.07 -34.35 21.07
N ALA A 645 25.85 -34.87 21.12
CA ALA A 645 25.38 -36.01 20.31
C ALA A 645 25.17 -35.65 18.82
N GLY A 646 25.01 -34.37 18.49
CA GLY A 646 24.68 -33.92 17.13
C GLY A 646 23.23 -34.20 16.73
N ASP A 647 22.34 -34.38 17.71
CA ASP A 647 20.91 -34.63 17.50
C ASP A 647 20.16 -33.30 17.36
N PHE A 648 20.29 -32.70 16.17
CA PHE A 648 19.73 -31.38 15.88
C PHE A 648 18.20 -31.38 15.76
N GLU A 649 17.59 -32.53 15.48
CA GLU A 649 16.14 -32.67 15.38
C GLU A 649 15.52 -32.51 16.77
N ASN A 650 15.97 -33.31 17.75
CA ASN A 650 15.52 -33.17 19.13
C ASN A 650 15.94 -31.83 19.75
N LEU A 651 17.12 -31.31 19.41
CA LEU A 651 17.55 -29.98 19.87
C LEU A 651 16.59 -28.88 19.41
N THR A 652 16.01 -28.99 18.21
CA THR A 652 15.05 -28.00 17.72
C THR A 652 13.83 -27.91 18.64
N TYR A 653 13.32 -29.04 19.15
CA TYR A 653 12.19 -29.06 20.08
C TYR A 653 12.53 -28.41 21.43
N VAL A 654 13.71 -28.72 21.99
CA VAL A 654 14.12 -28.15 23.28
C VAL A 654 14.36 -26.65 23.18
N ILE A 655 14.97 -26.17 22.09
CA ILE A 655 15.17 -24.74 21.82
C ILE A 655 13.85 -24.02 21.56
N HIS A 656 12.92 -24.67 20.85
CA HIS A 656 11.57 -24.14 20.62
C HIS A 656 10.81 -23.93 21.95
N SER A 657 10.92 -24.90 22.84
CA SER A 657 10.37 -24.84 24.20
C SER A 657 10.99 -23.70 25.01
N LEU A 658 12.33 -23.58 25.02
CA LEU A 658 13.04 -22.49 25.69
C LEU A 658 12.60 -21.09 25.23
N LYS A 659 12.44 -20.90 23.91
CA LYS A 659 11.99 -19.63 23.33
C LYS A 659 10.72 -19.10 24.00
N SER A 660 9.70 -19.95 24.08
CA SER A 660 8.39 -19.58 24.63
C SER A 660 8.47 -19.34 26.14
N LYS A 661 9.19 -20.20 26.86
CA LYS A 661 9.38 -20.12 28.32
C LYS A 661 10.12 -18.85 28.74
N ALA A 662 11.20 -18.53 28.04
CA ALA A 662 11.97 -17.31 28.27
C ALA A 662 11.11 -16.05 28.05
N LEU A 663 10.26 -16.06 27.02
CA LEU A 663 9.39 -14.92 26.76
C LEU A 663 8.32 -14.74 27.86
N ALA A 664 7.75 -15.84 28.38
CA ALA A 664 6.74 -15.81 29.43
C ALA A 664 7.21 -15.14 30.74
N VAL A 665 8.50 -15.32 31.09
CA VAL A 665 9.11 -14.65 32.25
C VAL A 665 9.70 -13.28 31.92
N GLY A 666 9.47 -12.76 30.71
CA GLY A 666 9.99 -11.46 30.28
C GLY A 666 11.48 -11.44 29.92
N ALA A 667 12.12 -12.60 29.76
CA ALA A 667 13.51 -12.74 29.28
C ALA A 667 13.58 -12.64 27.74
N VAL A 668 13.25 -11.45 27.22
CA VAL A 668 13.12 -11.18 25.78
C VAL A 668 14.40 -11.50 25.00
N GLU A 669 15.56 -11.18 25.56
CA GLU A 669 16.85 -11.45 24.89
C GLU A 669 17.10 -12.95 24.74
N LEU A 670 16.88 -13.73 25.80
CA LEU A 670 17.03 -15.18 25.79
C LEU A 670 16.07 -15.82 24.78
N SER A 671 14.82 -15.36 24.75
CA SER A 671 13.82 -15.78 23.76
C SER A 671 14.29 -15.51 22.33
N ASN A 672 14.84 -14.32 22.06
CA ASN A 672 15.32 -13.97 20.72
C ASN A 672 16.52 -14.81 20.28
N GLN A 673 17.44 -15.12 21.20
CA GLN A 673 18.57 -16.02 20.93
C GLN A 673 18.10 -17.44 20.63
N ALA A 674 17.14 -17.96 21.41
CA ALA A 674 16.52 -19.26 21.16
C ALA A 674 15.79 -19.27 19.80
N ALA A 675 15.06 -18.21 19.45
CA ALA A 675 14.38 -18.09 18.15
C ALA A 675 15.36 -18.10 16.97
N ALA A 676 16.48 -17.40 17.08
CA ALA A 676 17.51 -17.42 16.06
C ALA A 676 18.14 -18.81 15.91
N MET A 677 18.47 -19.47 17.02
CA MET A 677 19.00 -20.83 17.02
C MET A 677 18.02 -21.83 16.39
N GLU A 678 16.74 -21.73 16.74
CA GLU A 678 15.68 -22.57 16.19
C GLU A 678 15.57 -22.45 14.66
N GLU A 679 15.57 -21.22 14.13
CA GLU A 679 15.46 -20.97 12.69
C GLU A 679 16.64 -21.56 11.91
N HIS A 680 17.86 -21.45 12.46
CA HIS A 680 19.05 -22.06 11.86
C HIS A 680 19.00 -23.59 11.92
N LEU A 681 18.56 -24.18 13.04
CA LEU A 681 18.39 -25.62 13.17
C LEU A 681 17.37 -26.19 12.17
N ARG A 682 16.23 -25.51 11.97
CA ARG A 682 15.21 -25.89 10.97
C ARG A 682 15.73 -25.84 9.53
N ARG A 683 16.73 -25.01 9.25
CA ARG A 683 17.42 -24.92 7.94
C ARG A 683 18.57 -25.91 7.79
N GLY A 684 18.85 -26.73 8.80
CA GLY A 684 19.95 -27.69 8.81
C GLY A 684 21.32 -27.09 9.16
N ASP A 685 21.38 -25.88 9.70
CA ASP A 685 22.62 -25.20 10.09
C ASP A 685 22.96 -25.47 11.57
N GLY A 686 23.42 -26.70 11.85
CA GLY A 686 23.81 -27.13 13.19
C GLY A 686 25.10 -26.48 13.72
N GLU A 687 25.95 -25.95 12.83
CA GLU A 687 27.19 -25.26 13.22
C GLU A 687 26.89 -23.93 13.92
N TYR A 688 25.87 -23.20 13.47
CA TYR A 688 25.41 -22.00 14.18
C TYR A 688 25.03 -22.31 15.64
N ALA A 689 24.31 -23.41 15.87
CA ALA A 689 23.90 -23.79 17.23
C ALA A 689 25.10 -24.06 18.15
N ARG A 690 26.17 -24.71 17.64
CA ARG A 690 27.41 -24.93 18.39
C ARG A 690 28.11 -23.63 18.77
N VAL A 691 28.17 -22.67 17.84
CA VAL A 691 28.82 -21.37 18.07
C VAL A 691 28.01 -20.46 18.98
N ALA A 692 26.68 -20.49 18.87
CA ALA A 692 25.78 -19.64 19.65
C ALA A 692 25.49 -20.16 21.07
N ALA A 693 25.66 -21.46 21.33
CA ALA A 693 25.35 -22.07 22.63
C ALA A 693 26.02 -21.39 23.84
N PRO A 694 27.32 -21.01 23.83
CA PRO A 694 27.94 -20.33 24.97
C PRO A 694 27.26 -19.00 25.32
N LEU A 695 26.84 -18.23 24.31
CA LEU A 695 26.12 -16.97 24.52
C LEU A 695 24.72 -17.22 25.08
N LEU A 696 24.01 -18.22 24.56
CA LEU A 696 22.71 -18.64 25.06
C LEU A 696 22.78 -19.02 26.55
N MET A 697 23.78 -19.81 26.94
CA MET A 697 23.99 -20.24 28.33
C MET A 697 24.30 -19.06 29.25
N PHE A 698 25.18 -18.15 28.81
CA PHE A 698 25.52 -16.94 29.57
C PHE A 698 24.28 -16.06 29.81
N THR A 699 23.50 -15.79 28.77
CA THR A 699 22.27 -14.99 28.89
C THR A 699 21.26 -15.69 29.81
N TRP A 700 21.15 -17.02 29.74
CA TRP A 700 20.25 -17.79 30.60
C TRP A 700 20.68 -17.78 32.07
N ASP A 701 21.97 -17.95 32.39
CA ASP A 701 22.48 -17.82 33.77
C ASP A 701 22.19 -16.44 34.36
N ARG A 702 22.36 -15.38 33.56
CA ARG A 702 22.03 -14.01 33.97
C ARG A 702 20.54 -13.86 34.27
N VAL A 703 19.66 -14.42 33.43
CA VAL A 703 18.21 -14.41 33.65
C VAL A 703 17.85 -15.13 34.95
N LEU A 704 18.44 -16.30 35.22
CA LEU A 704 18.20 -17.05 36.45
C LEU A 704 18.59 -16.29 37.71
N ALA A 705 19.71 -15.57 37.67
CA ALA A 705 20.11 -14.69 38.77
C ALA A 705 19.07 -13.59 39.02
N GLY A 706 18.52 -13.00 37.95
CA GLY A 706 17.46 -12.00 38.06
C GLY A 706 16.15 -12.55 38.59
N LEU A 707 15.70 -13.71 38.11
CA LEU A 707 14.43 -14.28 38.54
C LEU A 707 14.41 -14.68 40.02
N LYS A 708 15.56 -15.00 40.62
CA LYS A 708 15.69 -15.19 42.08
C LYS A 708 15.39 -13.92 42.89
N GLU A 709 15.64 -12.73 42.33
CA GLU A 709 15.28 -11.46 42.97
C GLU A 709 13.76 -11.23 43.00
N VAL A 710 12.99 -11.90 42.13
CA VAL A 710 11.51 -11.83 42.15
C VAL A 710 10.97 -12.46 43.43
N GLU A 711 11.53 -13.60 43.83
CA GLU A 711 11.15 -14.28 45.07
C GLU A 711 11.48 -13.41 46.28
N ALA A 712 12.70 -12.88 46.35
CA ALA A 712 13.15 -12.02 47.44
C ALA A 712 12.35 -10.72 47.56
N CYS A 713 11.94 -10.12 46.44
CA CYS A 713 11.19 -8.86 46.43
C CYS A 713 9.72 -9.03 46.86
N LEU A 714 9.16 -10.22 46.74
CA LEU A 714 7.74 -10.48 47.03
C LEU A 714 7.52 -11.17 48.40
N GLU A 715 8.57 -11.66 49.05
CA GLU A 715 8.51 -12.17 50.44
C GLU A 715 8.63 -11.07 51.52
N CYS A 716 9.00 -9.85 51.12
CA CYS A 716 9.04 -8.64 51.96
C CYS A 716 7.75 -7.82 51.85
#